data_AF-A0A220S214-F1
#
_entry.id   AF-A0A220S214-F1
#
_cell.length_a   1.000
_cell.length_b   1.000
_cell.length_c   1.000
_cell.angle_alpha   90.00
_cell.angle_beta   90.00
_cell.angle_gamma   90.00
#
_symmetry.space_group_name_H-M   'P 1'
#
loop_
_entity.id
_entity.type
_entity.pdbx_description
1 polymer ?
#
loop_
_entity_poly.entity_id
_entity_poly.type
_entity_poly.pdbx_seq_one_letter_code
_entity_poly.pdbx_strand_id
1 'polypeptide(L)'
;MNRKLRKLKRDPKLFFKDMYDKYALKMKKHIPVKYTGSHHFTVVTAVYNVEKYLDEFFDSLVKQTLSFKKHIQIICVDDGSKDHSAEIIKKWQKKYPNNIRYIYKENGGQASARNLGLKSVETEWVTFIDPDDFLSPNYFQETDKNLSVHANTSMVVCNLKMFMENKKIVQDTHPLKYRFPKAVNAVAVKDLNNHLNLSAASSFFKTQIIKTNKLTFNHHIKPNFEDGKFIADYLLAAEHTQALFLKEAVYFYRKREDGTSTLDGSWQKPEKFKDVFIHGFLPMLEKYQPELGYIPNNIQKTALYDMYWYLSYLINRPEKIGFLSETQKVEFYQCYEKVFQYIDEKNIMEFNIAGAWFFHKVGMLGAFKQQRPPFQIAYIENIDRENKQVLISYFSYFDDNCSFEVNGKDTIPAYQKTVTNEFNGKLFAYEKRSWLPFFEGKDLLTIKLNGTPMRISVKGKTFTKGISFKELLDLFRPSEKYLSDGSWLLMDRETKADDNAEHFYRYMMRNHPEQACCFVLNKDSIDWPRLEKEGFNLVEFGSTDYEKHLRKANKIISSHLEKHINNYFGDNYEFSKKFIFLQHGITKDDLSQWFNTKKNFHGLVTVTIPEYHSVIEEGNKYKLGKKETFLTGFPRHDSLLSGNVENAKKILIVPTWRSYIMGAHIGNGANTRELNSRFLETDYAQHWYALLHSNKLEALAKQYGYEITFAPHPNIEPYLALFDVPPYIKIWGAATSNNSMQNLFQQSSMLITDYSSIAFEMAFLGKQTLYYQFDKEAFRSGIHTYQQGYFEYETDGFGPVVETLDELTDKLESILKNGGKIESDYAVRIKQTFKYRDTDNCKRVYEAIIRMDKLPTETDFSIVKTMLESALAAQDWKNATSRAQLLLSSKDAENKALAITALCTAALETSDIQAASDLLEQDGLSQTQRALLNSCLNYRNLQWQGVIDALQPLLSLNETHQVWLLQAYAKLGQTDKARQCADILLPTIDGNKAALAQAWVNAAAEDWYGVIRLLSKAVCKDKKDLQLYQPELLLSRAYRNTGNYEQAHQCLVNFEKHTRGFVPARIEIAHLAYTKQNYKKCIDQIDKCFDKDLSRFSTEILLEYAVSLAKTGQFEVLKQLMESTAGAEIFKFPELVSAYTEILAKNKNWYGILDYAQNLPESLLNAAMYPLMLAHYRLGNTEYVYKHHRMPTAKDAYEYWEIVAETALFEGDVKLAVHCYKQMIAIYPEYSKQANLIKLLDLIQNKVH
;
A
#
# COMPACT_ATOMS: atom_id res chain seq x y z
N MET A 1 47.60 6.97 -29.88
CA MET A 1 47.43 8.08 -28.90
C MET A 1 47.17 9.40 -29.62
N ASN A 2 45.99 9.98 -29.41
CA ASN A 2 45.40 11.11 -30.14
C ASN A 2 46.25 12.41 -30.02
N ARG A 3 46.32 13.25 -31.06
CA ARG A 3 47.17 14.47 -31.13
C ARG A 3 46.92 15.45 -29.98
N LYS A 4 45.68 15.47 -29.47
CA LYS A 4 45.24 16.23 -28.29
C LYS A 4 45.86 15.72 -26.98
N LEU A 5 45.97 14.39 -26.82
CA LEU A 5 46.57 13.77 -25.63
C LEU A 5 48.08 14.07 -25.53
N ARG A 6 48.77 14.13 -26.69
CA ARG A 6 50.17 14.56 -26.74
C ARG A 6 50.33 16.04 -26.35
N LYS A 7 49.42 16.92 -26.77
CA LYS A 7 49.46 18.34 -26.41
C LYS A 7 49.16 18.57 -24.92
N LEU A 8 48.22 17.82 -24.34
CA LEU A 8 47.92 17.86 -22.90
C LEU A 8 49.12 17.39 -22.04
N LYS A 9 49.81 16.32 -22.44
CA LYS A 9 51.00 15.83 -21.72
C LYS A 9 52.22 16.75 -21.86
N ARG A 10 52.39 17.39 -23.02
CA ARG A 10 53.57 18.23 -23.32
C ARG A 10 53.46 19.64 -22.75
N ASP A 11 52.28 20.24 -22.82
CA ASP A 11 52.04 21.62 -22.36
C ASP A 11 50.58 21.78 -21.91
N PRO A 12 50.27 21.43 -20.64
CA PRO A 12 48.93 21.50 -20.10
C PRO A 12 48.36 22.93 -20.14
N LYS A 13 49.18 23.94 -19.85
CA LYS A 13 48.77 25.36 -19.87
C LYS A 13 48.34 25.77 -21.27
N LEU A 14 49.10 25.42 -22.31
CA LEU A 14 48.72 25.72 -23.70
C LEU A 14 47.50 24.92 -24.16
N PHE A 15 47.31 23.69 -23.65
CA PHE A 15 46.10 22.90 -23.94
C PHE A 15 44.84 23.56 -23.35
N PHE A 16 44.88 23.96 -22.08
CA PHE A 16 43.74 24.62 -21.43
C PHE A 16 43.53 26.03 -21.97
N LYS A 17 44.60 26.76 -22.32
CA LYS A 17 44.50 28.06 -23.00
C LYS A 17 43.91 27.92 -24.40
N ASP A 18 44.35 26.99 -25.23
CA ASP A 18 43.74 26.73 -26.55
C ASP A 18 42.26 26.31 -26.43
N MET A 19 41.93 25.55 -25.39
CA MET A 19 40.57 25.11 -25.13
C MET A 19 39.69 26.27 -24.67
N TYR A 20 40.20 27.11 -23.76
CA TYR A 20 39.58 28.36 -23.32
C TYR A 20 39.44 29.32 -24.49
N ASP A 21 40.49 29.55 -25.28
CA ASP A 21 40.51 30.41 -26.45
C ASP A 21 39.56 29.86 -27.54
N LYS A 22 39.45 28.54 -27.74
CA LYS A 22 38.44 27.95 -28.63
C LYS A 22 37.02 28.13 -28.11
N TYR A 23 36.79 28.00 -26.80
CA TYR A 23 35.48 28.23 -26.18
C TYR A 23 35.10 29.71 -26.21
N ALA A 24 36.06 30.59 -25.94
CA ALA A 24 35.93 32.04 -26.01
C ALA A 24 35.79 32.53 -27.47
N LEU A 25 36.47 31.92 -28.45
CA LEU A 25 36.24 32.17 -29.89
C LEU A 25 34.90 31.61 -30.37
N LYS A 26 34.40 30.50 -29.80
CA LYS A 26 33.02 30.03 -30.05
C LYS A 26 31.99 31.03 -29.51
N MET A 27 32.26 31.68 -28.38
CA MET A 27 31.43 32.73 -27.80
C MET A 27 31.57 34.07 -28.54
N LYS A 28 32.76 34.41 -29.05
CA LYS A 28 33.04 35.65 -29.81
C LYS A 28 32.59 35.61 -31.28
N LYS A 29 32.30 34.43 -31.86
CA LYS A 29 31.90 34.32 -33.28
C LYS A 29 30.45 34.72 -33.55
N HIS A 30 29.66 35.09 -32.54
CA HIS A 30 28.27 35.53 -32.69
C HIS A 30 28.09 36.87 -31.98
N ILE A 31 28.73 37.94 -32.49
CA ILE A 31 28.16 39.28 -32.31
C ILE A 31 26.86 39.26 -33.13
N PRO A 32 25.70 39.33 -32.49
CA PRO A 32 24.46 39.14 -33.19
C PRO A 32 24.19 40.33 -34.11
N VAL A 33 23.78 40.03 -35.34
CA VAL A 33 23.22 41.03 -36.25
C VAL A 33 22.04 41.67 -35.51
N LYS A 34 22.07 43.00 -35.36
CA LYS A 34 20.95 43.73 -34.76
C LYS A 34 19.68 43.38 -35.52
N TYR A 35 18.73 42.78 -34.83
CA TYR A 35 17.45 42.38 -35.40
C TYR A 35 16.45 43.52 -35.23
N THR A 36 15.79 43.89 -36.33
CA THR A 36 14.66 44.83 -36.30
C THR A 36 13.41 44.02 -36.00
N GLY A 37 12.86 44.15 -34.79
CA GLY A 37 11.63 43.47 -34.40
C GLY A 37 10.38 44.31 -34.65
N SER A 38 9.22 43.72 -34.38
CA SER A 38 7.90 44.32 -34.60
C SER A 38 7.10 44.54 -33.32
N HIS A 39 7.41 43.84 -32.24
CA HIS A 39 6.68 43.88 -30.97
C HIS A 39 7.42 44.68 -29.89
N HIS A 40 6.69 45.08 -28.85
CA HIS A 40 7.22 45.79 -27.69
C HIS A 40 6.97 44.96 -26.42
N PHE A 41 7.99 44.89 -25.58
CA PHE A 41 8.03 44.06 -24.38
C PHE A 41 8.31 44.89 -23.14
N THR A 42 7.63 44.60 -22.03
CA THR A 42 7.97 45.13 -20.71
C THR A 42 8.44 43.99 -19.80
N VAL A 43 9.59 44.18 -19.18
CA VAL A 43 10.10 43.35 -18.08
C VAL A 43 9.64 43.98 -16.78
N VAL A 44 8.80 43.29 -16.01
CA VAL A 44 8.43 43.69 -14.64
C VAL A 44 9.27 42.85 -13.68
N THR A 45 10.15 43.47 -12.91
CA THR A 45 11.03 42.77 -11.97
C THR A 45 10.80 43.25 -10.55
N ALA A 46 10.66 42.32 -9.60
CA ALA A 46 10.52 42.59 -8.18
C ALA A 46 11.89 42.51 -7.52
N VAL A 47 12.33 43.60 -6.89
CA VAL A 47 13.68 43.75 -6.35
C VAL A 47 13.60 43.78 -4.82
N TYR A 48 14.33 42.87 -4.16
CA TYR A 48 14.49 42.88 -2.71
C TYR A 48 15.83 42.28 -2.30
N ASN A 49 16.77 43.12 -1.87
CA ASN A 49 18.10 42.71 -1.37
C ASN A 49 18.91 41.83 -2.36
N VAL A 50 19.11 42.30 -3.60
CA VAL A 50 19.75 41.55 -4.70
C VAL A 50 20.88 42.33 -5.37
N GLU A 51 21.51 43.29 -4.67
CA GLU A 51 22.56 44.16 -5.22
C GLU A 51 23.66 43.42 -5.98
N LYS A 52 24.02 42.20 -5.52
CA LYS A 52 25.07 41.36 -6.09
C LYS A 52 24.81 40.94 -7.54
N TYR A 53 23.55 40.90 -7.96
CA TYR A 53 23.14 40.31 -9.23
C TYR A 53 22.63 41.33 -10.25
N LEU A 54 22.22 42.52 -9.80
CA LEU A 54 21.54 43.52 -10.63
C LEU A 54 22.36 43.95 -11.86
N ASP A 55 23.67 44.14 -11.73
CA ASP A 55 24.51 44.56 -12.87
C ASP A 55 24.52 43.50 -13.99
N GLU A 56 24.56 42.21 -13.66
CA GLU A 56 24.51 41.12 -14.66
C GLU A 56 23.11 40.98 -15.26
N PHE A 57 22.06 41.13 -14.45
CA PHE A 57 20.68 41.18 -14.89
C PHE A 57 20.46 42.28 -15.96
N PHE A 58 20.83 43.53 -15.66
CA PHE A 58 20.69 44.65 -16.59
C PHE A 58 21.56 44.49 -17.83
N ASP A 59 22.79 43.99 -17.67
CA ASP A 59 23.70 43.73 -18.78
C ASP A 59 23.11 42.69 -19.76
N SER A 60 22.48 41.63 -19.25
CA SER A 60 21.83 40.61 -20.09
C SER A 60 20.65 41.15 -20.91
N LEU A 61 19.93 42.15 -20.40
CA LEU A 61 18.80 42.81 -21.08
C LEU A 61 19.24 43.84 -22.12
N VAL A 62 20.25 44.65 -21.80
CA VAL A 62 20.76 45.70 -22.68
C VAL A 62 21.53 45.13 -23.87
N LYS A 63 22.16 43.96 -23.71
CA LYS A 63 22.94 43.27 -24.75
C LYS A 63 22.13 42.31 -25.63
N GLN A 64 20.79 42.37 -25.55
CA GLN A 64 19.94 41.56 -26.42
C GLN A 64 20.14 41.88 -27.91
N THR A 65 19.92 40.88 -28.76
CA THR A 65 20.01 41.03 -30.23
C THR A 65 18.89 41.90 -30.80
N LEU A 66 17.72 41.90 -30.14
CA LEU A 66 16.63 42.84 -30.35
C LEU A 66 16.98 44.20 -29.73
N SER A 67 16.67 45.30 -30.42
CA SER A 67 17.05 46.64 -29.94
C SER A 67 16.38 47.01 -28.60
N PHE A 68 17.16 47.01 -27.52
CA PHE A 68 16.73 47.40 -26.18
C PHE A 68 16.01 48.76 -26.17
N LYS A 69 16.65 49.80 -26.73
CA LYS A 69 16.12 51.17 -26.72
C LYS A 69 14.75 51.31 -27.39
N LYS A 70 14.45 50.48 -28.39
CA LYS A 70 13.20 50.57 -29.17
C LYS A 70 12.11 49.63 -28.66
N HIS A 71 12.47 48.41 -28.27
CA HIS A 71 11.49 47.34 -28.07
C HIS A 71 11.36 46.85 -26.62
N ILE A 72 12.26 47.24 -25.71
CA ILE A 72 12.30 46.69 -24.35
C ILE A 72 12.17 47.81 -23.32
N GLN A 73 11.18 47.69 -22.44
CA GLN A 73 11.01 48.49 -21.23
C GLN A 73 11.27 47.61 -20.00
N ILE A 74 11.76 48.21 -18.92
CA ILE A 74 11.99 47.56 -17.63
C ILE A 74 11.31 48.40 -16.55
N ILE A 75 10.48 47.74 -15.74
CA ILE A 75 9.87 48.31 -14.53
C ILE A 75 10.46 47.56 -13.34
N CYS A 76 11.37 48.22 -12.64
CA CYS A 76 11.96 47.72 -11.40
C CYS A 76 11.11 48.20 -10.22
N VAL A 77 10.46 47.27 -9.55
CA VAL A 77 9.70 47.53 -8.32
C VAL A 77 10.53 47.08 -7.13
N ASP A 78 11.09 48.05 -6.42
CA ASP A 78 11.87 47.84 -5.20
C ASP A 78 10.92 47.68 -4.00
N ASP A 79 10.90 46.46 -3.47
CA ASP A 79 10.00 45.98 -2.43
C ASP A 79 10.61 46.21 -1.03
N GLY A 80 11.20 47.39 -0.82
CA GLY A 80 11.79 47.80 0.46
C GLY A 80 13.20 47.24 0.72
N SER A 81 14.05 47.18 -0.31
CA SER A 81 15.45 46.74 -0.17
C SER A 81 16.21 47.60 0.85
N LYS A 82 17.09 46.95 1.62
CA LYS A 82 17.98 47.56 2.62
C LYS A 82 19.44 47.62 2.18
N ASP A 83 19.75 47.00 1.04
CA ASP A 83 21.07 47.00 0.41
C ASP A 83 21.18 48.12 -0.65
N HIS A 84 22.26 48.14 -1.43
CA HIS A 84 22.49 49.18 -2.46
C HIS A 84 21.71 48.95 -3.77
N SER A 85 20.68 48.10 -3.77
CA SER A 85 19.88 47.81 -4.97
C SER A 85 19.29 49.07 -5.63
N ALA A 86 18.73 49.99 -4.83
CA ALA A 86 18.14 51.23 -5.32
C ALA A 86 19.16 52.13 -6.04
N GLU A 87 20.39 52.21 -5.54
CA GLU A 87 21.48 52.99 -6.14
C GLU A 87 21.89 52.42 -7.50
N ILE A 88 22.04 51.08 -7.58
CA ILE A 88 22.39 50.38 -8.82
C ILE A 88 21.28 50.60 -9.87
N ILE A 89 20.00 50.46 -9.49
CA ILE A 89 18.90 50.67 -10.43
C ILE A 89 18.89 52.11 -10.96
N LYS A 90 19.06 53.11 -10.09
CA LYS A 90 19.12 54.53 -10.49
C LYS A 90 20.28 54.82 -11.43
N LYS A 91 21.45 54.17 -11.24
CA LYS A 91 22.59 54.25 -12.16
C LYS A 91 22.24 53.74 -13.56
N TRP A 92 21.55 52.60 -13.67
CA TRP A 92 21.10 52.07 -14.96
C TRP A 92 19.98 52.91 -15.57
N GLN A 93 19.06 53.41 -14.75
CA GLN A 93 18.00 54.33 -15.17
C GLN A 93 18.58 55.61 -15.79
N LYS A 94 19.62 56.21 -15.20
CA LYS A 94 20.29 57.38 -15.78
C LYS A 94 20.87 57.10 -17.17
N LYS A 95 21.32 55.87 -17.43
CA LYS A 95 21.87 55.44 -18.72
C LYS A 95 20.76 55.18 -19.76
N TYR A 96 19.58 54.75 -19.32
CA TYR A 96 18.43 54.42 -20.17
C TYR A 96 17.11 54.99 -19.63
N PRO A 97 16.96 56.34 -19.58
CA PRO A 97 15.86 56.99 -18.84
C PRO A 97 14.47 56.70 -19.43
N ASN A 98 14.40 56.40 -20.73
CA ASN A 98 13.14 56.08 -21.42
C ASN A 98 12.77 54.59 -21.38
N ASN A 99 13.71 53.73 -20.96
CA ASN A 99 13.51 52.27 -20.95
C ASN A 99 13.40 51.72 -19.54
N ILE A 100 14.00 52.35 -18.53
CA ILE A 100 14.03 51.83 -17.16
C ILE A 100 13.24 52.75 -16.23
N ARG A 101 12.21 52.19 -15.60
CA ARG A 101 11.39 52.85 -14.58
C ARG A 101 11.64 52.21 -13.22
N TYR A 102 11.96 53.04 -12.23
CA TYR A 102 12.09 52.64 -10.84
C TYR A 102 10.82 53.02 -10.06
N ILE A 103 10.31 52.09 -9.26
CA ILE A 103 9.17 52.29 -8.36
C ILE A 103 9.57 51.73 -6.99
N TYR A 104 9.47 52.55 -5.95
CA TYR A 104 9.65 52.09 -4.57
C TYR A 104 8.31 51.77 -3.91
N LYS A 105 8.27 50.73 -3.08
CA LYS A 105 7.18 50.43 -2.15
C LYS A 105 7.72 49.81 -0.87
N GLU A 106 6.96 49.91 0.22
CA GLU A 106 7.24 49.11 1.42
C GLU A 106 7.10 47.61 1.14
N ASN A 107 7.88 46.77 1.83
CA ASN A 107 7.95 45.34 1.58
C ASN A 107 6.58 44.66 1.73
N GLY A 108 6.10 44.06 0.63
CA GLY A 108 4.85 43.28 0.60
C GLY A 108 4.99 41.90 -0.05
N GLY A 109 6.22 41.50 -0.41
CA GLY A 109 6.54 40.30 -1.16
C GLY A 109 6.45 40.44 -2.68
N GLN A 110 7.08 39.49 -3.39
CA GLN A 110 7.24 39.50 -4.84
C GLN A 110 5.94 39.65 -5.63
N ALA A 111 4.86 38.97 -5.20
CA ALA A 111 3.54 39.09 -5.83
C ALA A 111 3.00 40.54 -5.75
N SER A 112 3.16 41.20 -4.60
CA SER A 112 2.76 42.59 -4.39
C SER A 112 3.54 43.54 -5.29
N ALA A 113 4.86 43.35 -5.41
CA ALA A 113 5.72 44.13 -6.29
C ALA A 113 5.39 43.93 -7.77
N ARG A 114 5.21 42.68 -8.23
CA ARG A 114 4.81 42.36 -9.62
C ARG A 114 3.45 42.97 -9.97
N ASN A 115 2.47 42.91 -9.06
CA ASN A 115 1.16 43.54 -9.26
C ASN A 115 1.25 45.07 -9.38
N LEU A 116 2.11 45.73 -8.58
CA LEU A 116 2.33 47.18 -8.72
C LEU A 116 2.97 47.52 -10.06
N GLY A 117 3.96 46.73 -10.48
CA GLY A 117 4.61 46.89 -11.78
C GLY A 117 3.64 46.69 -12.95
N LEU A 118 2.76 45.69 -12.87
CA LEU A 118 1.75 45.40 -13.89
C LEU A 118 0.83 46.58 -14.20
N LYS A 119 0.49 47.40 -13.19
CA LYS A 119 -0.32 48.61 -13.38
C LYS A 119 0.34 49.64 -14.30
N SER A 120 1.67 49.61 -14.39
CA SER A 120 2.48 50.54 -15.18
C SER A 120 2.88 49.99 -16.56
N VAL A 121 2.42 48.79 -16.94
CA VAL A 121 2.74 48.17 -18.23
C VAL A 121 1.89 48.77 -19.34
N GLU A 122 2.52 49.28 -20.39
CA GLU A 122 1.86 49.88 -21.56
C GLU A 122 2.10 49.10 -22.86
N THR A 123 3.08 48.20 -22.88
CA THR A 123 3.44 47.42 -24.07
C THR A 123 2.51 46.22 -24.31
N GLU A 124 2.56 45.67 -25.54
CA GLU A 124 1.76 44.52 -25.95
C GLU A 124 2.06 43.25 -25.14
N TRP A 125 3.35 43.01 -24.84
CA TRP A 125 3.81 41.83 -24.13
C TRP A 125 4.50 42.19 -22.81
N VAL A 126 4.32 41.34 -21.80
CA VAL A 126 4.95 41.46 -20.47
C VAL A 126 5.63 40.17 -20.05
N THR A 127 6.76 40.27 -19.36
CA THR A 127 7.49 39.14 -18.74
C THR A 127 7.99 39.53 -17.35
N PHE A 128 8.24 38.54 -16.48
CA PHE A 128 8.51 38.76 -15.04
C PHE A 128 9.90 38.29 -14.59
N ILE A 129 10.94 38.68 -15.32
CA ILE A 129 12.31 38.18 -15.11
C ILE A 129 12.81 38.57 -13.71
N ASP A 130 13.32 37.57 -12.97
CA ASP A 130 13.85 37.78 -11.63
C ASP A 130 15.23 38.46 -11.66
N PRO A 131 15.51 39.40 -10.73
CA PRO A 131 16.69 40.27 -10.80
C PRO A 131 18.01 39.57 -10.41
N ASP A 132 17.94 38.33 -9.93
CA ASP A 132 19.09 37.46 -9.66
C ASP A 132 19.44 36.48 -10.80
N ASP A 133 18.61 36.48 -11.84
CA ASP A 133 18.77 35.66 -13.03
C ASP A 133 19.26 36.46 -14.24
N PHE A 134 19.56 35.77 -15.34
CA PHE A 134 20.00 36.39 -16.58
C PHE A 134 19.55 35.60 -17.82
N LEU A 135 19.65 36.22 -19.00
CA LEU A 135 19.10 35.69 -20.24
C LEU A 135 20.16 35.40 -21.30
N SER A 136 19.83 34.51 -22.26
CA SER A 136 20.61 34.38 -23.48
C SER A 136 20.50 35.63 -24.37
N PRO A 137 21.54 35.97 -25.16
CA PRO A 137 21.52 37.19 -25.98
C PRO A 137 20.36 37.27 -26.99
N ASN A 138 19.83 36.13 -27.43
CA ASN A 138 18.76 35.99 -28.43
C ASN A 138 17.36 35.81 -27.83
N TYR A 139 17.19 35.91 -26.50
CA TYR A 139 15.94 35.62 -25.79
C TYR A 139 14.73 36.38 -26.35
N PHE A 140 14.85 37.70 -26.51
CA PHE A 140 13.76 38.53 -27.05
C PHE A 140 13.61 38.42 -28.57
N GLN A 141 14.70 38.21 -29.33
CA GLN A 141 14.63 38.06 -30.78
C GLN A 141 13.93 36.77 -31.20
N GLU A 142 14.26 35.64 -30.56
CA GLU A 142 13.56 34.38 -30.83
C GLU A 142 12.07 34.51 -30.49
N THR A 143 11.73 35.26 -29.44
CA THR A 143 10.34 35.54 -29.07
C THR A 143 9.64 36.37 -30.15
N ASP A 144 10.17 37.55 -30.51
CA ASP A 144 9.59 38.47 -31.50
C ASP A 144 9.43 37.83 -32.89
N LYS A 145 10.45 37.09 -33.33
CA LYS A 145 10.44 36.36 -34.61
C LYS A 145 9.28 35.37 -34.67
N ASN A 146 9.04 34.61 -33.62
CA ASN A 146 8.01 33.57 -33.61
C ASN A 146 6.60 34.14 -33.34
N LEU A 147 6.49 35.23 -32.60
CA LEU A 147 5.22 35.97 -32.46
C LEU A 147 4.72 36.49 -33.81
N SER A 148 5.63 37.00 -34.65
CA SER A 148 5.30 37.46 -36.01
C SER A 148 4.76 36.34 -36.92
N VAL A 149 5.17 35.09 -36.68
CA VAL A 149 4.72 33.91 -37.45
C VAL A 149 3.42 33.33 -36.90
N HIS A 150 3.20 33.45 -35.59
CA HIS A 150 2.07 32.85 -34.88
C HIS A 150 1.18 33.92 -34.25
N ALA A 151 0.43 34.65 -35.07
CA ALA A 151 -0.35 35.81 -34.64
C ALA A 151 -1.42 35.52 -33.55
N ASN A 152 -1.95 34.29 -33.45
CA ASN A 152 -2.91 33.89 -32.41
C ASN A 152 -2.24 33.44 -31.09
N THR A 153 -1.01 33.88 -30.84
CA THR A 153 -0.29 33.56 -29.59
C THR A 153 -0.75 34.47 -28.46
N SER A 154 -0.96 33.88 -27.28
CA SER A 154 -1.21 34.61 -26.02
C SER A 154 -0.08 34.42 -25.02
N MET A 155 0.68 33.33 -25.09
CA MET A 155 1.76 33.03 -24.15
C MET A 155 2.98 32.48 -24.88
N VAL A 156 4.17 32.91 -24.45
CA VAL A 156 5.43 32.31 -24.91
C VAL A 156 6.16 31.77 -23.69
N VAL A 157 6.57 30.51 -23.73
CA VAL A 157 7.31 29.83 -22.68
C VAL A 157 8.72 29.56 -23.18
N CYS A 158 9.70 30.05 -22.44
CA CYS A 158 11.11 29.94 -22.79
C CYS A 158 11.80 28.80 -22.04
N ASN A 159 12.94 28.36 -22.58
CA ASN A 159 13.69 27.24 -22.04
C ASN A 159 14.47 27.64 -20.79
N LEU A 160 14.09 27.09 -19.64
CA LEU A 160 14.75 27.34 -18.37
C LEU A 160 15.91 26.36 -18.18
N LYS A 161 17.12 26.89 -18.01
CA LYS A 161 18.33 26.11 -17.67
C LYS A 161 18.89 26.57 -16.33
N MET A 162 19.38 25.61 -15.54
CA MET A 162 19.94 25.88 -14.22
C MET A 162 21.37 26.40 -14.36
N PHE A 163 21.68 27.56 -13.79
CA PHE A 163 23.03 28.05 -13.61
C PHE A 163 23.48 27.79 -12.16
N MET A 164 24.49 26.93 -12.00
CA MET A 164 25.06 26.57 -10.70
C MET A 164 26.14 27.58 -10.35
N GLU A 165 25.85 28.52 -9.44
CA GLU A 165 26.74 29.64 -9.12
C GLU A 165 28.11 29.18 -8.59
N ASN A 166 28.11 28.29 -7.61
CA ASN A 166 29.32 27.75 -6.97
C ASN A 166 30.31 27.09 -7.96
N LYS A 167 29.79 26.52 -9.04
CA LYS A 167 30.58 25.82 -10.08
C LYS A 167 30.75 26.65 -11.35
N LYS A 168 29.99 27.75 -11.48
CA LYS A 168 29.87 28.55 -12.70
C LYS A 168 29.56 27.71 -13.95
N ILE A 169 28.65 26.73 -13.81
CA ILE A 169 28.23 25.84 -14.91
C ILE A 169 26.73 25.92 -15.18
N VAL A 170 26.34 25.82 -16.45
CA VAL A 170 24.94 25.65 -16.85
C VAL A 170 24.63 24.17 -16.99
N GLN A 171 23.49 23.74 -16.43
CA GLN A 171 22.97 22.39 -16.49
C GLN A 171 21.53 22.37 -17.02
N ASP A 172 21.25 21.48 -17.96
CA ASP A 172 19.92 21.24 -18.51
C ASP A 172 19.25 20.05 -17.78
N THR A 173 18.97 20.27 -16.50
CA THR A 173 18.46 19.26 -15.54
C THR A 173 17.02 19.53 -15.11
N HIS A 174 16.37 20.56 -15.63
CA HIS A 174 15.00 20.91 -15.24
C HIS A 174 14.01 19.77 -15.62
N PRO A 175 13.13 19.32 -14.70
CA PRO A 175 12.22 18.19 -14.96
C PRO A 175 11.27 18.41 -16.14
N LEU A 176 10.88 19.66 -16.40
CA LEU A 176 9.96 20.01 -17.49
C LEU A 176 10.65 20.23 -18.86
N LYS A 177 11.94 19.93 -19.03
CA LYS A 177 12.65 20.16 -20.31
C LYS A 177 12.06 19.40 -21.50
N TYR A 178 11.32 18.31 -21.26
CA TYR A 178 10.65 17.52 -22.30
C TYR A 178 9.63 18.33 -23.12
N ARG A 179 9.13 19.46 -22.58
CA ARG A 179 8.16 20.35 -23.27
C ARG A 179 8.75 21.10 -24.47
N PHE A 180 10.07 20.97 -24.71
CA PHE A 180 10.79 21.54 -25.86
C PHE A 180 11.30 20.44 -26.83
N PRO A 181 10.42 19.60 -27.42
CA PRO A 181 10.85 18.52 -28.32
C PRO A 181 11.43 19.03 -29.64
N LYS A 182 11.07 20.26 -30.04
CA LYS A 182 11.51 20.95 -31.27
C LYS A 182 11.95 22.39 -30.92
N ALA A 183 12.55 23.10 -31.88
CA ALA A 183 13.00 24.48 -31.67
C ALA A 183 11.84 25.43 -31.31
N VAL A 184 10.71 25.28 -32.00
CA VAL A 184 9.46 26.02 -31.79
C VAL A 184 8.34 25.00 -31.73
N ASN A 185 7.51 25.09 -30.69
CA ASN A 185 6.36 24.19 -30.50
C ASN A 185 5.13 25.03 -30.15
N ALA A 186 4.22 25.18 -31.11
CA ALA A 186 2.96 25.89 -30.92
C ALA A 186 1.86 24.92 -30.52
N VAL A 187 1.21 25.17 -29.38
CA VAL A 187 0.18 24.30 -28.81
C VAL A 187 -1.05 25.14 -28.50
N ALA A 188 -2.25 24.67 -28.85
CA ALA A 188 -3.48 25.34 -28.45
C ALA A 188 -3.60 25.29 -26.92
N VAL A 189 -4.04 26.39 -26.28
CA VAL A 189 -4.12 26.49 -24.82
C VAL A 189 -5.04 25.41 -24.24
N LYS A 190 -6.19 25.16 -24.87
CA LYS A 190 -7.11 24.07 -24.49
C LYS A 190 -6.51 22.65 -24.56
N ASP A 191 -5.43 22.45 -25.33
CA ASP A 191 -4.83 21.14 -25.62
C ASP A 191 -3.42 20.97 -25.02
N LEU A 192 -3.04 21.81 -24.05
CA LEU A 192 -1.70 21.80 -23.46
C LEU A 192 -1.28 20.43 -22.89
N ASN A 193 -2.22 19.69 -22.28
CA ASN A 193 -2.03 18.34 -21.74
C ASN A 193 -0.75 18.19 -20.89
N ASN A 194 0.35 17.70 -21.46
CA ASN A 194 1.62 17.49 -20.74
C ASN A 194 2.56 18.71 -20.76
N HIS A 195 2.22 19.79 -21.47
CA HIS A 195 3.04 21.01 -21.56
C HIS A 195 2.81 21.93 -20.36
N LEU A 196 3.29 21.51 -19.18
CA LEU A 196 3.15 22.25 -17.93
C LEU A 196 4.02 23.52 -17.95
N ASN A 197 3.53 24.60 -17.34
CA ASN A 197 4.30 25.81 -17.10
C ASN A 197 3.92 26.45 -15.76
N LEU A 198 4.92 26.66 -14.90
CA LEU A 198 4.77 27.20 -13.55
C LEU A 198 5.73 28.36 -13.27
N SER A 199 6.36 28.92 -14.29
CA SER A 199 7.34 30.00 -14.13
C SER A 199 6.91 31.20 -14.95
N ALA A 200 6.49 32.26 -14.27
CA ALA A 200 6.17 33.53 -14.90
C ALA A 200 7.44 34.24 -15.39
N ALA A 201 8.56 34.05 -14.69
CA ALA A 201 9.85 34.64 -15.03
C ALA A 201 10.43 34.18 -16.38
N SER A 202 10.20 32.91 -16.73
CA SER A 202 10.62 32.35 -18.02
C SER A 202 9.54 32.44 -19.12
N SER A 203 8.50 33.26 -18.92
CA SER A 203 7.36 33.36 -19.84
C SER A 203 7.02 34.80 -20.23
N PHE A 204 6.42 34.95 -21.41
CA PHE A 204 5.80 36.19 -21.89
C PHE A 204 4.29 36.02 -21.97
N PHE A 205 3.57 37.08 -21.61
CA PHE A 205 2.12 37.14 -21.58
C PHE A 205 1.61 38.34 -22.37
N LYS A 206 0.50 38.17 -23.08
CA LYS A 206 -0.18 39.25 -23.80
C LYS A 206 -0.88 40.16 -22.80
N THR A 207 -0.42 41.40 -22.69
CA THR A 207 -0.85 42.38 -21.68
C THR A 207 -2.37 42.62 -21.71
N GLN A 208 -2.97 42.61 -22.91
CA GLN A 208 -4.41 42.85 -23.06
C GLN A 208 -5.27 41.81 -22.31
N ILE A 209 -4.87 40.54 -22.32
CA ILE A 209 -5.62 39.47 -21.65
C ILE A 209 -5.59 39.68 -20.13
N ILE A 210 -4.44 40.06 -19.58
CA ILE A 210 -4.28 40.39 -18.15
C ILE A 210 -5.19 41.55 -17.77
N LYS A 211 -5.18 42.65 -18.54
CA LYS A 211 -5.95 43.86 -18.25
C LYS A 211 -7.46 43.62 -18.36
N THR A 212 -7.94 42.99 -19.43
CA THR A 212 -9.36 42.71 -19.64
C THR A 212 -9.93 41.84 -18.52
N ASN A 213 -9.17 40.84 -18.06
CA ASN A 213 -9.62 39.88 -17.05
C ASN A 213 -9.18 40.24 -15.61
N LYS A 214 -8.56 41.41 -15.41
CA LYS A 214 -8.07 41.91 -14.11
C LYS A 214 -7.20 40.89 -13.36
N LEU A 215 -6.34 40.17 -14.08
CA LEU A 215 -5.52 39.11 -13.51
C LEU A 215 -4.40 39.71 -12.64
N THR A 216 -4.17 39.10 -11.47
CA THR A 216 -3.14 39.53 -10.50
C THR A 216 -2.50 38.30 -9.84
N PHE A 217 -1.26 38.46 -9.36
CA PHE A 217 -0.61 37.47 -8.51
C PHE A 217 -1.22 37.52 -7.11
N ASN A 218 -1.74 36.40 -6.60
CA ASN A 218 -2.31 36.37 -5.26
C ASN A 218 -1.20 36.37 -4.20
N HIS A 219 -1.05 37.49 -3.48
CA HIS A 219 -0.03 37.67 -2.45
C HIS A 219 -0.25 36.84 -1.17
N HIS A 220 -1.42 36.20 -1.00
CA HIS A 220 -1.66 35.24 0.07
C HIS A 220 -1.05 33.85 -0.23
N ILE A 221 -0.69 33.56 -1.49
CA ILE A 221 0.00 32.32 -1.83
C ILE A 221 1.48 32.50 -1.49
N LYS A 222 1.88 32.01 -0.32
CA LYS A 222 3.25 32.07 0.17
C LYS A 222 3.70 30.69 0.66
N PRO A 223 5.00 30.37 0.60
CA PRO A 223 6.09 31.17 0.01
C PRO A 223 6.31 30.94 -1.49
N ASN A 224 5.56 30.04 -2.13
CA ASN A 224 5.71 29.67 -3.54
C ASN A 224 4.36 29.32 -4.18
N PHE A 225 4.36 29.09 -5.50
CA PHE A 225 3.23 28.68 -6.35
C PHE A 225 2.28 29.81 -6.82
N GLU A 226 2.52 31.06 -6.42
CA GLU A 226 1.78 32.21 -6.93
C GLU A 226 1.89 32.36 -8.46
N ASP A 227 3.04 32.00 -9.03
CA ASP A 227 3.25 31.90 -10.49
C ASP A 227 2.34 30.86 -11.13
N GLY A 228 2.28 29.66 -10.56
CA GLY A 228 1.45 28.56 -11.06
C GLY A 228 -0.02 28.94 -11.08
N LYS A 229 -0.50 29.60 -10.02
CA LYS A 229 -1.87 30.12 -9.94
C LYS A 229 -2.14 31.20 -10.97
N PHE A 230 -1.25 32.20 -11.10
CA PHE A 230 -1.40 33.28 -12.08
C PHE A 230 -1.45 32.75 -13.51
N ILE A 231 -0.55 31.82 -13.85
CA ILE A 231 -0.52 31.18 -15.17
C ILE A 231 -1.81 30.40 -15.42
N ALA A 232 -2.31 29.63 -14.45
CA ALA A 232 -3.58 28.93 -14.60
C ALA A 232 -4.74 29.90 -14.87
N ASP A 233 -4.87 30.98 -14.08
CA ASP A 233 -5.91 31.99 -14.33
C ASP A 233 -5.77 32.65 -15.72
N TYR A 234 -4.54 32.88 -16.16
CA TYR A 234 -4.26 33.39 -17.50
C TYR A 234 -4.66 32.42 -18.61
N LEU A 235 -4.36 31.13 -18.46
CA LEU A 235 -4.71 30.10 -19.44
C LEU A 235 -6.22 29.94 -19.57
N LEU A 236 -6.97 30.04 -18.48
CA LEU A 236 -8.44 30.03 -18.52
C LEU A 236 -8.97 31.22 -19.34
N ALA A 237 -8.44 32.42 -19.10
CA ALA A 237 -8.80 33.63 -19.85
C ALA A 237 -8.35 33.60 -21.34
N ALA A 238 -7.40 32.73 -21.68
CA ALA A 238 -6.78 32.63 -23.00
C ALA A 238 -7.13 31.31 -23.72
N GLU A 239 -8.21 30.62 -23.33
CA GLU A 239 -8.52 29.25 -23.77
C GLU A 239 -8.47 29.05 -25.30
N HIS A 240 -8.97 30.02 -26.07
CA HIS A 240 -9.08 29.94 -27.54
C HIS A 240 -7.85 30.44 -28.30
N THR A 241 -6.68 30.49 -27.65
CA THR A 241 -5.43 30.99 -28.21
C THR A 241 -4.34 29.90 -28.25
N GLN A 242 -3.13 30.27 -28.67
CA GLN A 242 -1.96 29.39 -28.70
C GLN A 242 -0.88 29.82 -27.69
N ALA A 243 -0.18 28.82 -27.14
CA ALA A 243 1.05 28.99 -26.38
C ALA A 243 2.25 28.47 -27.20
N LEU A 244 3.31 29.27 -27.28
CA LEU A 244 4.55 28.89 -27.95
C LEU A 244 5.60 28.43 -26.94
N PHE A 245 6.22 27.28 -27.17
CA PHE A 245 7.36 26.81 -26.39
C PHE A 245 8.63 26.94 -27.24
N LEU A 246 9.54 27.83 -26.82
CA LEU A 246 10.74 28.20 -27.56
C LEU A 246 12.00 27.63 -26.90
N LYS A 247 12.66 26.70 -27.59
CA LYS A 247 13.86 26.01 -27.07
C LYS A 247 15.11 26.91 -27.02
N GLU A 248 15.22 27.82 -28.00
CA GLU A 248 16.41 28.65 -28.24
C GLU A 248 16.38 30.00 -27.49
N ALA A 249 15.21 30.41 -26.99
CA ALA A 249 15.11 31.48 -26.01
C ALA A 249 15.40 30.90 -24.63
N VAL A 250 16.59 31.16 -24.09
CA VAL A 250 17.06 30.51 -22.85
C VAL A 250 17.06 31.49 -21.67
N TYR A 251 16.35 31.11 -20.61
CA TYR A 251 16.36 31.74 -19.31
C TYR A 251 17.33 30.99 -18.39
N PHE A 252 18.31 31.66 -17.80
CA PHE A 252 19.27 31.05 -16.88
C PHE A 252 18.83 31.31 -15.43
N TYR A 253 18.22 30.28 -14.83
CA TYR A 253 17.80 30.29 -13.43
C TYR A 253 19.00 30.00 -12.51
N ARG A 254 19.35 30.95 -11.65
CA ARG A 254 20.51 30.88 -10.75
C ARG A 254 20.18 30.08 -9.51
N LYS A 255 20.94 29.01 -9.29
CA LYS A 255 21.02 28.37 -7.98
C LYS A 255 22.13 29.04 -7.18
N ARG A 256 21.73 29.89 -6.23
CA ARG A 256 22.64 30.68 -5.38
C ARG A 256 23.50 29.77 -4.51
N GLU A 257 24.75 30.16 -4.29
CA GLU A 257 25.68 29.41 -3.42
C GLU A 257 25.32 29.51 -1.95
N ASP A 258 24.78 30.66 -1.51
CA ASP A 258 24.44 30.94 -0.12
C ASP A 258 23.11 30.32 0.34
N GLY A 259 22.35 29.70 -0.56
CA GLY A 259 21.06 29.04 -0.23
C GLY A 259 19.99 30.01 0.26
N THR A 260 20.14 31.32 0.01
CA THR A 260 19.21 32.36 0.52
C THR A 260 17.96 32.55 -0.33
N SER A 261 17.73 31.69 -1.33
CA SER A 261 16.56 31.82 -2.20
C SER A 261 15.26 31.53 -1.44
N THR A 262 14.16 32.17 -1.87
CA THR A 262 12.83 31.97 -1.28
C THR A 262 12.42 30.49 -1.28
N LEU A 263 12.79 29.75 -2.34
CA LEU A 263 12.48 28.33 -2.48
C LEU A 263 13.31 27.46 -1.50
N ASP A 264 14.59 27.76 -1.30
CA ASP A 264 15.45 27.01 -0.38
C ASP A 264 14.94 27.13 1.07
N GLY A 265 14.53 28.33 1.48
CA GLY A 265 13.96 28.58 2.81
C GLY A 265 12.48 28.20 2.98
N SER A 266 11.79 27.77 1.91
CA SER A 266 10.34 27.56 1.93
C SER A 266 9.88 26.42 2.85
N TRP A 267 10.69 25.37 3.00
CA TRP A 267 10.32 24.13 3.69
C TRP A 267 10.13 24.28 5.20
N GLN A 268 10.61 25.38 5.78
CA GLN A 268 10.49 25.68 7.22
C GLN A 268 9.36 26.67 7.53
N LYS A 269 8.54 27.02 6.53
CA LYS A 269 7.46 28.00 6.66
C LYS A 269 6.11 27.29 6.78
N PRO A 270 5.36 27.45 7.89
CA PRO A 270 4.04 26.83 8.06
C PRO A 270 3.05 27.16 6.93
N GLU A 271 3.13 28.36 6.36
CA GLU A 271 2.29 28.85 5.26
C GLU A 271 2.39 27.94 4.02
N LYS A 272 3.55 27.33 3.78
CA LYS A 272 3.75 26.38 2.67
C LYS A 272 2.77 25.20 2.75
N PHE A 273 2.46 24.74 3.95
CA PHE A 273 1.64 23.55 4.21
C PHE A 273 0.14 23.86 4.31
N LYS A 274 -0.24 25.13 4.17
CA LYS A 274 -1.64 25.59 4.28
C LYS A 274 -2.03 26.56 3.18
N ASP A 275 -1.37 27.71 3.11
CA ASP A 275 -1.74 28.83 2.24
C ASP A 275 -1.57 28.49 0.76
N VAL A 276 -0.54 27.71 0.40
CA VAL A 276 -0.33 27.21 -0.97
C VAL A 276 -1.52 26.35 -1.44
N PHE A 277 -2.14 25.59 -0.52
CA PHE A 277 -3.29 24.76 -0.84
C PHE A 277 -4.58 25.59 -0.89
N ILE A 278 -4.85 26.35 0.18
CA ILE A 278 -6.10 27.08 0.38
C ILE A 278 -6.24 28.27 -0.57
N HIS A 279 -5.14 28.95 -0.90
CA HIS A 279 -5.16 30.11 -1.79
C HIS A 279 -4.64 29.80 -3.20
N GLY A 280 -3.89 28.71 -3.37
CA GLY A 280 -3.32 28.27 -4.64
C GLY A 280 -4.08 27.11 -5.28
N PHE A 281 -3.77 25.87 -4.90
CA PHE A 281 -4.27 24.67 -5.60
C PHE A 281 -5.80 24.57 -5.63
N LEU A 282 -6.47 24.74 -4.49
CA LEU A 282 -7.92 24.55 -4.40
C LEU A 282 -8.67 25.59 -5.24
N PRO A 283 -8.45 26.92 -5.07
CA PRO A 283 -9.11 27.91 -5.92
C PRO A 283 -8.73 27.81 -7.39
N MET A 284 -7.54 27.29 -7.70
CA MET A 284 -7.15 27.03 -9.10
C MET A 284 -8.04 25.96 -9.72
N LEU A 285 -8.23 24.83 -9.04
CA LEU A 285 -8.99 23.70 -9.56
C LEU A 285 -10.50 23.97 -9.56
N GLU A 286 -11.01 24.56 -8.47
CA GLU A 286 -12.42 24.91 -8.30
C GLU A 286 -12.94 25.89 -9.35
N LYS A 287 -12.08 26.80 -9.85
CA LYS A 287 -12.46 27.81 -10.82
C LYS A 287 -12.71 27.26 -12.23
N TYR A 288 -12.03 26.19 -12.63
CA TYR A 288 -12.17 25.63 -13.98
C TYR A 288 -13.48 24.86 -14.18
N GLN A 289 -13.89 24.11 -13.16
CA GLN A 289 -15.08 23.26 -13.24
C GLN A 289 -16.37 24.00 -13.64
N PRO A 290 -16.75 25.15 -13.03
CA PRO A 290 -17.96 25.88 -13.41
C PRO A 290 -17.84 26.59 -14.77
N GLU A 291 -16.63 27.00 -15.16
CA GLU A 291 -16.40 27.77 -16.40
C GLU A 291 -16.39 26.86 -17.65
N LEU A 292 -15.78 25.67 -17.56
CA LEU A 292 -15.61 24.76 -18.71
C LEU A 292 -16.46 23.47 -18.62
N GLY A 293 -17.05 23.17 -17.46
CA GLY A 293 -17.72 21.89 -17.19
C GLY A 293 -16.78 20.72 -16.86
N TYR A 294 -15.46 20.93 -16.95
CA TYR A 294 -14.41 19.96 -16.60
C TYR A 294 -13.12 20.68 -16.20
N ILE A 295 -12.17 19.97 -15.58
CA ILE A 295 -10.84 20.50 -15.26
C ILE A 295 -9.82 19.97 -16.28
N PRO A 296 -9.14 20.83 -17.07
CA PRO A 296 -8.16 20.39 -18.06
C PRO A 296 -6.98 19.60 -17.45
N ASN A 297 -6.50 18.58 -18.17
CA ASN A 297 -5.42 17.68 -17.70
C ASN A 297 -4.15 18.43 -17.28
N ASN A 298 -3.76 19.48 -18.01
CA ASN A 298 -2.57 20.27 -17.67
C ASN A 298 -2.73 21.01 -16.34
N ILE A 299 -3.93 21.43 -15.96
CA ILE A 299 -4.19 22.13 -14.71
C ILE A 299 -4.13 21.17 -13.53
N GLN A 300 -4.76 19.99 -13.66
CA GLN A 300 -4.62 18.90 -12.69
C GLN A 300 -3.15 18.50 -12.52
N LYS A 301 -2.42 18.29 -13.63
CA LYS A 301 -0.99 17.93 -13.62
C LYS A 301 -0.09 19.04 -13.08
N THR A 302 -0.47 20.31 -13.17
CA THR A 302 0.24 21.44 -12.55
C THR A 302 0.19 21.36 -11.02
N ALA A 303 -0.99 21.14 -10.44
CA ALA A 303 -1.12 20.92 -8.99
C ALA A 303 -0.33 19.66 -8.57
N LEU A 304 -0.51 18.57 -9.30
CA LEU A 304 0.17 17.30 -9.04
C LEU A 304 1.69 17.44 -9.09
N TYR A 305 2.24 18.25 -10.00
CA TYR A 305 3.69 18.49 -10.11
C TYR A 305 4.25 19.18 -8.87
N ASP A 306 3.61 20.24 -8.38
CA ASP A 306 4.09 20.93 -7.19
C ASP A 306 3.90 20.07 -5.93
N MET A 307 2.74 19.42 -5.80
CA MET A 307 2.45 18.48 -4.71
C MET A 307 3.41 17.28 -4.68
N TYR A 308 3.84 16.77 -5.84
CA TYR A 308 4.78 15.65 -5.86
C TYR A 308 6.10 15.98 -5.13
N TRP A 309 6.56 17.24 -5.12
CA TRP A 309 7.75 17.62 -4.36
C TRP A 309 7.57 17.45 -2.85
N TYR A 310 6.37 17.69 -2.31
CA TYR A 310 6.07 17.41 -0.90
C TYR A 310 6.09 15.89 -0.64
N LEU A 311 5.50 15.07 -1.51
CA LEU A 311 5.56 13.61 -1.38
C LEU A 311 7.02 13.12 -1.37
N SER A 312 7.82 13.56 -2.36
CA SER A 312 9.24 13.18 -2.44
C SER A 312 10.06 13.69 -1.26
N TYR A 313 9.67 14.79 -0.61
CA TYR A 313 10.39 15.37 0.51
C TYR A 313 9.97 14.80 1.87
N LEU A 314 8.72 14.35 2.02
CA LEU A 314 8.10 14.01 3.32
C LEU A 314 7.82 12.53 3.54
N ILE A 315 7.76 11.70 2.49
CA ILE A 315 7.55 10.25 2.67
C ILE A 315 8.66 9.68 3.56
N ASN A 316 8.26 9.00 4.63
CA ASN A 316 9.13 8.45 5.68
C ASN A 316 10.02 9.50 6.37
N ARG A 317 9.58 10.77 6.39
CA ARG A 317 10.32 11.91 6.97
C ARG A 317 9.46 12.78 7.88
N PRO A 318 8.89 12.23 8.96
CA PRO A 318 8.03 12.99 9.88
C PRO A 318 8.77 14.17 10.55
N GLU A 319 10.07 14.06 10.74
CA GLU A 319 10.92 15.10 11.33
C GLU A 319 10.97 16.38 10.49
N LYS A 320 10.79 16.27 9.16
CA LYS A 320 10.80 17.44 8.25
C LYS A 320 9.65 18.41 8.46
N ILE A 321 8.60 17.96 9.14
CA ILE A 321 7.45 18.78 9.54
C ILE A 321 7.26 18.75 11.06
N GLY A 322 8.31 18.40 11.82
CA GLY A 322 8.28 18.39 13.27
C GLY A 322 8.02 19.76 13.90
N PHE A 323 8.34 20.85 13.18
CA PHE A 323 8.05 22.22 13.59
C PHE A 323 6.57 22.62 13.47
N LEU A 324 5.74 21.81 12.82
CA LEU A 324 4.29 22.03 12.76
C LEU A 324 3.63 21.43 14.02
N SER A 325 2.62 22.12 14.55
CA SER A 325 1.71 21.56 15.56
C SER A 325 0.89 20.40 14.99
N GLU A 326 0.39 19.50 15.86
CA GLU A 326 -0.45 18.38 15.43
C GLU A 326 -1.71 18.84 14.67
N THR A 327 -2.32 19.95 15.08
CA THR A 327 -3.46 20.55 14.35
C THR A 327 -3.05 20.97 12.94
N GLN A 328 -1.90 21.61 12.76
CA GLN A 328 -1.39 22.00 11.44
C GLN A 328 -1.06 20.79 10.56
N LYS A 329 -0.52 19.70 11.14
CA LYS A 329 -0.28 18.44 10.42
C LYS A 329 -1.60 17.84 9.91
N VAL A 330 -2.64 17.82 10.73
CA VAL A 330 -3.97 17.33 10.33
C VAL A 330 -4.55 18.20 9.21
N GLU A 331 -4.52 19.53 9.36
CA GLU A 331 -5.00 20.47 8.33
C GLU A 331 -4.24 20.30 7.00
N PHE A 332 -2.93 20.13 7.04
CA PHE A 332 -2.10 19.88 5.85
C PHE A 332 -2.53 18.60 5.12
N TYR A 333 -2.74 17.50 5.86
CA TYR A 333 -3.20 16.25 5.25
C TYR A 333 -4.58 16.39 4.61
N GLN A 334 -5.51 17.10 5.29
CA GLN A 334 -6.85 17.35 4.77
C GLN A 334 -6.81 18.22 3.50
N CYS A 335 -5.90 19.19 3.41
CA CYS A 335 -5.69 19.97 2.19
C CYS A 335 -5.26 19.06 1.03
N TYR A 336 -4.39 18.10 1.30
CA TYR A 336 -4.00 17.07 0.34
C TYR A 336 -5.20 16.26 -0.17
N GLU A 337 -6.00 15.72 0.75
CA GLU A 337 -7.21 14.95 0.42
C GLU A 337 -8.17 15.76 -0.46
N LYS A 338 -8.43 17.02 -0.09
CA LYS A 338 -9.30 17.92 -0.85
C LYS A 338 -8.80 18.15 -2.27
N VAL A 339 -7.50 18.43 -2.46
CA VAL A 339 -6.94 18.64 -3.81
C VAL A 339 -7.09 17.37 -4.66
N PHE A 340 -6.83 16.18 -4.09
CA PHE A 340 -6.95 14.91 -4.82
C PHE A 340 -8.39 14.54 -5.22
N GLN A 341 -9.42 15.19 -4.67
CA GLN A 341 -10.80 15.06 -5.16
C GLN A 341 -10.95 15.61 -6.58
N TYR A 342 -10.12 16.58 -6.98
CA TYR A 342 -10.12 17.20 -8.31
C TYR A 342 -9.11 16.61 -9.29
N ILE A 343 -8.30 15.64 -8.84
CA ILE A 343 -7.28 14.98 -9.69
C ILE A 343 -7.78 13.61 -10.13
N ASP A 344 -7.94 13.44 -11.44
CA ASP A 344 -8.41 12.19 -12.04
C ASP A 344 -7.36 11.07 -11.95
N GLU A 345 -7.82 9.82 -11.82
CA GLU A 345 -6.97 8.62 -11.80
C GLU A 345 -6.02 8.60 -13.02
N LYS A 346 -6.54 8.93 -14.21
CA LYS A 346 -5.75 9.00 -15.44
C LYS A 346 -4.55 9.95 -15.31
N ASN A 347 -4.75 11.13 -14.71
CA ASN A 347 -3.68 12.11 -14.57
C ASN A 347 -2.62 11.65 -13.58
N ILE A 348 -2.99 10.93 -12.51
CA ILE A 348 -2.05 10.27 -11.60
C ILE A 348 -1.26 9.17 -12.32
N MET A 349 -1.95 8.33 -13.10
CA MET A 349 -1.33 7.19 -13.79
C MET A 349 -0.39 7.61 -14.92
N GLU A 350 -0.69 8.70 -15.63
CA GLU A 350 0.17 9.25 -16.69
C GLU A 350 1.31 10.14 -16.18
N PHE A 351 1.29 10.55 -14.91
CA PHE A 351 2.32 11.41 -14.33
C PHE A 351 3.64 10.64 -14.15
N ASN A 352 4.62 10.95 -14.99
CA ASN A 352 5.94 10.30 -15.02
C ASN A 352 7.08 11.33 -14.91
N ILE A 353 6.82 12.47 -14.27
CA ILE A 353 7.75 13.62 -14.18
C ILE A 353 8.43 13.61 -12.81
N ALA A 354 9.61 14.22 -12.71
CA ALA A 354 10.34 14.44 -11.45
C ALA A 354 10.66 13.16 -10.63
N GLY A 355 10.60 11.98 -11.26
CA GLY A 355 10.85 10.70 -10.56
C GLY A 355 9.61 10.09 -9.92
N ALA A 356 8.39 10.53 -10.29
CA ALA A 356 7.14 9.93 -9.83
C ALA A 356 6.93 8.51 -10.39
N TRP A 357 7.58 7.54 -9.73
CA TRP A 357 7.47 6.12 -10.07
C TRP A 357 6.13 5.51 -9.66
N PHE A 358 5.91 4.26 -10.07
CA PHE A 358 4.67 3.53 -9.82
C PHE A 358 4.29 3.41 -8.33
N PHE A 359 5.28 3.29 -7.42
CA PHE A 359 5.07 3.39 -5.97
C PHE A 359 4.25 4.62 -5.56
N HIS A 360 4.60 5.79 -6.08
CA HIS A 360 3.89 7.03 -5.76
C HIS A 360 2.45 7.00 -6.29
N LYS A 361 2.21 6.34 -7.43
CA LYS A 361 0.87 6.19 -8.02
C LYS A 361 -0.01 5.29 -7.16
N VAL A 362 0.54 4.18 -6.68
CA VAL A 362 -0.14 3.31 -5.72
C VAL A 362 -0.53 4.10 -4.47
N GLY A 363 0.42 4.84 -3.89
CA GLY A 363 0.14 5.60 -2.66
C GLY A 363 -0.83 6.76 -2.87
N MET A 364 -0.73 7.51 -3.97
CA MET A 364 -1.67 8.60 -4.27
C MET A 364 -3.10 8.10 -4.48
N LEU A 365 -3.28 6.99 -5.20
CA LEU A 365 -4.60 6.39 -5.43
C LEU A 365 -5.17 5.76 -4.15
N GLY A 366 -4.34 5.04 -3.39
CA GLY A 366 -4.74 4.42 -2.14
C GLY A 366 -5.07 5.44 -1.06
N ALA A 367 -4.08 6.23 -0.65
CA ALA A 367 -4.19 7.13 0.49
C ALA A 367 -5.24 8.24 0.30
N PHE A 368 -5.32 8.84 -0.90
CA PHE A 368 -6.16 10.03 -1.11
C PHE A 368 -7.42 9.78 -1.95
N LYS A 369 -7.53 8.64 -2.64
CA LYS A 369 -8.71 8.31 -3.46
C LYS A 369 -9.39 7.00 -3.06
N GLN A 370 -8.81 6.21 -2.15
CA GLN A 370 -9.30 4.88 -1.77
C GLN A 370 -9.54 3.97 -2.99
N GLN A 371 -8.63 4.05 -3.97
CA GLN A 371 -8.70 3.34 -5.25
C GLN A 371 -7.46 2.48 -5.49
N ARG A 372 -7.64 1.36 -6.20
CA ARG A 372 -6.54 0.54 -6.70
C ARG A 372 -6.10 1.03 -8.08
N PRO A 373 -4.80 0.95 -8.42
CA PRO A 373 -4.38 1.24 -9.78
C PRO A 373 -4.98 0.22 -10.78
N PRO A 374 -5.19 0.62 -12.05
CA PRO A 374 -5.82 -0.24 -13.07
C PRO A 374 -4.96 -1.45 -13.47
N PHE A 375 -3.69 -1.47 -13.08
CA PHE A 375 -2.80 -2.62 -13.18
C PHE A 375 -1.77 -2.57 -12.06
N GLN A 376 -1.11 -3.69 -11.79
CA GLN A 376 -0.04 -3.79 -10.78
C GLN A 376 1.30 -4.18 -11.40
N ILE A 377 2.38 -3.84 -10.69
CA ILE A 377 3.76 -4.18 -11.08
C ILE A 377 4.44 -4.88 -9.92
N ALA A 378 4.95 -6.08 -10.17
CA ALA A 378 5.91 -6.76 -9.31
C ALA A 378 7.32 -6.53 -9.86
N TYR A 379 8.27 -6.22 -9.00
CA TYR A 379 9.66 -5.94 -9.32
C TYR A 379 10.52 -7.13 -8.89
N ILE A 380 11.38 -7.59 -9.79
CA ILE A 380 12.45 -8.51 -9.41
C ILE A 380 13.68 -7.68 -9.07
N GLU A 381 14.01 -7.62 -7.78
CA GLU A 381 15.08 -6.76 -7.28
C GLU A 381 16.44 -7.47 -7.25
N ASN A 382 16.46 -8.74 -6.87
CA ASN A 382 17.70 -9.49 -6.67
C ASN A 382 17.49 -11.00 -6.87
N ILE A 383 18.60 -11.73 -7.06
CA ILE A 383 18.64 -13.20 -7.14
C ILE A 383 19.75 -13.72 -6.23
N ASP A 384 19.41 -14.69 -5.39
CA ASP A 384 20.33 -15.46 -4.56
C ASP A 384 20.51 -16.84 -5.21
N ARG A 385 21.68 -17.07 -5.79
CA ARG A 385 21.92 -18.26 -6.63
C ARG A 385 22.22 -19.48 -5.78
N GLU A 386 22.93 -19.28 -4.68
CA GLU A 386 23.29 -20.33 -3.73
C GLU A 386 22.04 -20.93 -3.08
N ASN A 387 21.10 -20.07 -2.68
CA ASN A 387 19.83 -20.51 -2.08
C ASN A 387 18.71 -20.75 -3.08
N LYS A 388 18.97 -20.60 -4.38
CA LYS A 388 17.97 -20.69 -5.46
C LYS A 388 16.71 -19.87 -5.18
N GLN A 389 16.87 -18.59 -4.84
CA GLN A 389 15.76 -17.68 -4.54
C GLN A 389 15.81 -16.40 -5.35
N VAL A 390 14.64 -15.85 -5.64
CA VAL A 390 14.45 -14.53 -6.26
C VAL A 390 13.73 -13.61 -5.29
N LEU A 391 14.22 -12.38 -5.16
CA LEU A 391 13.56 -11.33 -4.39
C LEU A 391 12.56 -10.60 -5.28
N ILE A 392 11.29 -10.71 -4.90
CA ILE A 392 10.16 -10.07 -5.54
C ILE A 392 9.63 -8.99 -4.61
N SER A 393 9.39 -7.77 -5.11
CA SER A 393 8.71 -6.72 -4.36
C SER A 393 7.55 -6.14 -5.14
N TYR A 394 6.53 -5.62 -4.45
CA TYR A 394 5.45 -4.84 -5.05
C TYR A 394 4.88 -3.87 -4.01
N PHE A 395 4.11 -2.89 -4.49
CA PHE A 395 3.52 -1.86 -3.64
C PHE A 395 2.01 -1.97 -3.63
N SER A 396 1.40 -1.91 -2.45
CA SER A 396 -0.05 -1.88 -2.29
C SER A 396 -0.44 -0.94 -1.15
N TYR A 397 -1.61 -0.32 -1.23
CA TYR A 397 -2.21 0.39 -0.10
C TYR A 397 -3.14 -0.53 0.72
N PHE A 398 -3.86 -1.42 0.03
CA PHE A 398 -4.75 -2.40 0.63
C PHE A 398 -4.00 -3.70 0.93
N ASP A 399 -4.46 -4.43 1.94
CA ASP A 399 -3.95 -5.77 2.23
C ASP A 399 -4.58 -6.79 1.28
N ASP A 400 -4.08 -6.82 0.06
CA ASP A 400 -4.58 -7.65 -1.03
C ASP A 400 -3.92 -9.04 -1.05
N ASN A 401 -4.68 -10.09 -1.38
CA ASN A 401 -4.17 -11.46 -1.47
C ASN A 401 -3.23 -11.61 -2.67
N CYS A 402 -2.00 -12.06 -2.42
CA CYS A 402 -0.98 -12.29 -3.43
C CYS A 402 -0.75 -13.79 -3.62
N SER A 403 -0.63 -14.23 -4.88
CA SER A 403 -0.18 -15.58 -5.23
C SER A 403 1.03 -15.54 -6.15
N PHE A 404 1.96 -16.47 -5.90
CA PHE A 404 3.15 -16.66 -6.71
C PHE A 404 3.02 -18.01 -7.41
N GLU A 405 2.72 -18.00 -8.71
CA GLU A 405 2.44 -19.22 -9.45
C GLU A 405 3.63 -19.64 -10.32
N VAL A 406 4.10 -20.86 -10.13
CA VAL A 406 5.09 -21.51 -11.00
C VAL A 406 4.36 -22.57 -11.80
N ASN A 407 4.28 -22.40 -13.13
CA ASN A 407 3.45 -23.24 -14.01
C ASN A 407 1.99 -23.39 -13.52
N GLY A 408 1.43 -22.34 -12.92
CA GLY A 408 0.05 -22.31 -12.42
C GLY A 408 -0.18 -22.97 -11.05
N LYS A 409 0.89 -23.45 -10.39
CA LYS A 409 0.89 -23.95 -9.01
C LYS A 409 1.37 -22.87 -8.04
N ASP A 410 0.62 -22.66 -6.96
CA ASP A 410 0.99 -21.69 -5.93
C ASP A 410 2.28 -22.11 -5.22
N THR A 411 3.19 -21.17 -5.04
CA THR A 411 4.53 -21.37 -4.47
C THR A 411 4.68 -20.45 -3.27
N ILE A 412 5.08 -21.03 -2.14
CA ILE A 412 5.27 -20.28 -0.89
C ILE A 412 6.68 -19.65 -0.84
N PRO A 413 6.80 -18.35 -0.55
CA PRO A 413 8.09 -17.72 -0.31
C PRO A 413 8.81 -18.33 0.90
N ALA A 414 10.14 -18.40 0.84
CA ALA A 414 10.96 -18.83 1.96
C ALA A 414 11.07 -17.74 3.05
N TYR A 415 10.99 -16.48 2.64
CA TYR A 415 10.99 -15.32 3.54
C TYR A 415 10.05 -14.24 3.00
N GLN A 416 9.42 -13.50 3.91
CA GLN A 416 8.62 -12.31 3.60
C GLN A 416 9.03 -11.13 4.48
N LYS A 417 8.74 -9.93 3.98
CA LYS A 417 8.89 -8.67 4.71
C LYS A 417 7.89 -7.65 4.17
N THR A 418 7.13 -7.03 5.05
CA THR A 418 6.26 -5.88 4.77
C THR A 418 6.94 -4.63 5.30
N VAL A 419 7.10 -3.64 4.42
CA VAL A 419 7.62 -2.31 4.78
C VAL A 419 6.47 -1.31 4.73
N THR A 420 6.31 -0.50 5.77
CA THR A 420 5.32 0.58 5.79
C THR A 420 5.98 1.86 5.32
N ASN A 421 5.38 2.50 4.31
CA ASN A 421 5.75 3.86 3.91
C ASN A 421 4.66 4.82 4.35
N GLU A 422 5.07 5.91 4.99
CA GLU A 422 4.17 6.89 5.60
C GLU A 422 4.34 8.27 5.00
N PHE A 423 3.25 9.02 4.95
CA PHE A 423 3.22 10.43 4.61
C PHE A 423 2.47 11.16 5.73
N ASN A 424 3.15 12.07 6.42
CA ASN A 424 2.61 12.82 7.56
C ASN A 424 2.00 11.90 8.64
N GLY A 425 2.76 10.87 9.03
CA GLY A 425 2.38 9.90 10.07
C GLY A 425 1.23 8.95 9.72
N LYS A 426 0.76 8.97 8.46
CA LYS A 426 -0.30 8.08 7.97
C LYS A 426 0.22 7.15 6.89
N LEU A 427 -0.36 5.95 6.78
CA LEU A 427 -0.04 4.99 5.72
C LEU A 427 -0.15 5.67 4.35
N PHE A 428 0.93 5.59 3.57
CA PHE A 428 0.97 5.99 2.17
C PHE A 428 0.94 4.77 1.26
N ALA A 429 1.78 3.76 1.52
CA ALA A 429 1.72 2.45 0.87
C ALA A 429 2.60 1.43 1.59
N TYR A 430 2.18 0.17 1.56
CA TYR A 430 3.02 -0.96 1.89
C TYR A 430 3.93 -1.32 0.71
N GLU A 431 5.16 -1.73 1.01
CA GLU A 431 6.01 -2.50 0.10
C GLU A 431 6.09 -3.93 0.62
N LYS A 432 5.54 -4.88 -0.14
CA LYS A 432 5.57 -6.30 0.17
C LYS A 432 6.76 -6.92 -0.54
N ARG A 433 7.64 -7.60 0.21
CA ARG A 433 8.89 -8.20 -0.26
C ARG A 433 8.86 -9.69 0.03
N SER A 434 9.24 -10.51 -0.92
CA SER A 434 9.17 -11.97 -0.81
C SER A 434 10.35 -12.64 -1.51
N TRP A 435 11.06 -13.50 -0.80
CA TRP A 435 12.09 -14.36 -1.36
C TRP A 435 11.47 -15.68 -1.81
N LEU A 436 11.17 -15.77 -3.10
CA LEU A 436 10.53 -16.93 -3.71
C LEU A 436 11.58 -17.96 -4.16
N PRO A 437 11.45 -19.24 -3.81
CA PRO A 437 12.27 -20.30 -4.39
C PRO A 437 12.11 -20.37 -5.92
N PHE A 438 13.19 -20.66 -6.63
CA PHE A 438 13.16 -20.95 -8.05
C PHE A 438 13.76 -22.31 -8.39
N PHE A 439 13.34 -22.86 -9.52
CA PHE A 439 13.81 -24.14 -10.04
C PHE A 439 14.50 -23.93 -11.39
N GLU A 440 15.55 -24.70 -11.66
CA GLU A 440 16.24 -24.63 -12.94
C GLU A 440 15.35 -25.21 -14.05
N GLY A 441 15.07 -24.43 -15.10
CA GLY A 441 14.23 -24.92 -16.20
C GLY A 441 13.50 -23.82 -16.96
N LYS A 442 12.49 -24.24 -17.72
CA LYS A 442 11.61 -23.36 -18.51
C LYS A 442 10.33 -22.97 -17.75
N ASP A 443 10.29 -23.23 -16.45
CA ASP A 443 9.11 -22.95 -15.63
C ASP A 443 8.77 -21.47 -15.64
N LEU A 444 7.49 -21.18 -15.80
CA LEU A 444 6.94 -19.84 -15.94
C LEU A 444 6.48 -19.32 -14.58
N LEU A 445 7.12 -18.24 -14.12
CA LEU A 445 6.69 -17.47 -12.96
C LEU A 445 5.62 -16.46 -13.36
N THR A 446 4.45 -16.53 -12.73
CA THR A 446 3.39 -15.54 -12.78
C THR A 446 3.07 -15.06 -11.36
N ILE A 447 2.74 -13.78 -11.21
CA ILE A 447 2.39 -13.21 -9.90
C ILE A 447 1.01 -12.59 -10.06
N LYS A 448 0.11 -12.84 -9.11
CA LYS A 448 -1.25 -12.29 -9.13
C LYS A 448 -1.55 -11.57 -7.82
N LEU A 449 -2.27 -10.46 -7.93
CA LEU A 449 -2.84 -9.72 -6.80
C LEU A 449 -4.36 -9.75 -6.93
N ASN A 450 -5.06 -10.29 -5.93
CA ASN A 450 -6.50 -10.59 -5.96
C ASN A 450 -6.91 -11.32 -7.25
N GLY A 451 -6.14 -12.36 -7.63
CA GLY A 451 -6.37 -13.14 -8.85
C GLY A 451 -6.00 -12.44 -10.17
N THR A 452 -5.68 -11.14 -10.16
CA THR A 452 -5.30 -10.39 -11.37
C THR A 452 -3.80 -10.47 -11.62
N PRO A 453 -3.35 -10.90 -12.82
CA PRO A 453 -1.92 -10.96 -13.14
C PRO A 453 -1.22 -9.60 -13.06
N MET A 454 -0.10 -9.56 -12.35
CA MET A 454 0.78 -8.41 -12.27
C MET A 454 1.77 -8.39 -13.42
N ARG A 455 2.19 -7.20 -13.84
CA ARG A 455 3.32 -7.05 -14.76
C ARG A 455 4.61 -7.28 -13.98
N ILE A 456 5.52 -8.09 -14.52
CA ILE A 456 6.81 -8.36 -13.88
C ILE A 456 7.85 -7.41 -14.48
N SER A 457 8.49 -6.58 -13.66
CA SER A 457 9.56 -5.68 -14.08
C SER A 457 10.92 -6.20 -13.61
N VAL A 458 11.86 -6.34 -14.54
CA VAL A 458 13.22 -6.81 -14.28
C VAL A 458 14.20 -5.89 -14.98
N LYS A 459 15.05 -5.18 -14.22
CA LYS A 459 16.07 -4.25 -14.76
C LYS A 459 15.53 -3.30 -15.85
N GLY A 460 14.30 -2.80 -15.66
CA GLY A 460 13.62 -1.89 -16.60
C GLY A 460 12.87 -2.58 -17.76
N LYS A 461 13.04 -3.88 -17.99
CA LYS A 461 12.19 -4.67 -18.89
C LYS A 461 10.89 -5.05 -18.20
N THR A 462 9.78 -5.11 -18.94
CA THR A 462 8.46 -5.43 -18.38
C THR A 462 7.85 -6.60 -19.13
N PHE A 463 7.33 -7.57 -18.38
CA PHE A 463 6.71 -8.80 -18.87
C PHE A 463 5.26 -8.87 -18.40
N THR A 464 4.31 -9.05 -19.32
CA THR A 464 2.86 -9.05 -19.00
C THR A 464 2.24 -10.44 -18.87
N LYS A 465 2.95 -11.49 -19.32
CA LYS A 465 2.48 -12.89 -19.33
C LYS A 465 3.31 -13.81 -18.42
N GLY A 466 3.98 -13.24 -17.41
CA GLY A 466 4.98 -13.95 -16.62
C GLY A 466 6.38 -13.97 -17.26
N ILE A 467 7.35 -14.57 -16.56
CA ILE A 467 8.75 -14.71 -17.00
C ILE A 467 9.25 -16.12 -16.67
N SER A 468 10.04 -16.72 -17.57
CA SER A 468 10.66 -18.02 -17.26
C SER A 468 11.87 -17.86 -16.34
N PHE A 469 12.14 -18.84 -15.47
CA PHE A 469 13.34 -18.78 -14.63
C PHE A 469 14.64 -18.75 -15.43
N LYS A 470 14.71 -19.44 -16.58
CA LYS A 470 15.85 -19.31 -17.50
C LYS A 470 16.08 -17.86 -17.93
N GLU A 471 15.06 -17.20 -18.47
CA GLU A 471 15.17 -15.81 -18.93
C GLU A 471 15.51 -14.87 -17.77
N LEU A 472 14.93 -15.11 -16.59
CA LEU A 472 15.24 -14.36 -15.39
C LEU A 472 16.72 -14.51 -14.98
N LEU A 473 17.23 -15.74 -14.93
CA LEU A 473 18.62 -16.02 -14.55
C LEU A 473 19.62 -15.42 -15.54
N ASP A 474 19.27 -15.39 -16.84
CA ASP A 474 20.04 -14.75 -17.91
C ASP A 474 20.14 -13.22 -17.70
N LEU A 475 19.05 -12.56 -17.30
CA LEU A 475 19.04 -11.11 -17.01
C LEU A 475 19.94 -10.73 -15.81
N PHE A 476 20.18 -11.66 -14.89
CA PHE A 476 21.07 -11.49 -13.73
C PHE A 476 22.41 -12.21 -13.90
N ARG A 477 22.77 -12.66 -15.11
CA ARG A 477 24.05 -13.33 -15.34
C ARG A 477 25.21 -12.37 -15.04
N PRO A 478 26.13 -12.69 -14.11
CA PRO A 478 27.30 -11.86 -13.88
C PRO A 478 28.18 -11.84 -15.13
N SER A 479 28.85 -10.72 -15.36
CA SER A 479 29.85 -10.61 -16.43
C SER A 479 31.02 -11.56 -16.16
N GLU A 480 31.62 -12.13 -17.21
CA GLU A 480 32.78 -13.05 -17.08
C GLU A 480 33.94 -12.44 -16.30
N LYS A 481 34.11 -11.11 -16.36
CA LYS A 481 35.12 -10.37 -15.59
C LYS A 481 34.88 -10.37 -14.06
N TYR A 482 33.72 -10.83 -13.61
CA TYR A 482 33.29 -10.87 -12.20
C TYR A 482 33.00 -12.31 -11.70
N LEU A 483 33.45 -13.33 -12.44
CA LEU A 483 33.34 -14.71 -11.98
C LEU A 483 34.14 -14.89 -10.69
N SER A 484 33.49 -15.51 -9.71
CA SER A 484 34.07 -15.64 -8.38
C SER A 484 35.09 -16.77 -8.28
N ASP A 485 36.13 -16.57 -7.48
CA ASP A 485 37.09 -17.60 -7.07
C ASP A 485 36.88 -18.09 -5.62
N GLY A 486 35.76 -17.70 -4.99
CA GLY A 486 35.44 -18.07 -3.61
C GLY A 486 36.12 -17.23 -2.52
N SER A 487 37.01 -16.30 -2.88
CA SER A 487 37.72 -15.46 -1.91
C SER A 487 36.83 -14.42 -1.22
N TRP A 488 37.20 -14.02 0.01
CA TRP A 488 36.52 -12.98 0.77
C TRP A 488 37.40 -11.74 0.90
N LEU A 489 36.80 -10.56 0.77
CA LEU A 489 37.47 -9.28 0.95
C LEU A 489 36.93 -8.60 2.21
N LEU A 490 37.81 -8.34 3.17
CA LEU A 490 37.48 -7.74 4.46
C LEU A 490 38.06 -6.33 4.57
N MET A 491 37.33 -5.41 5.19
CA MET A 491 37.85 -4.07 5.50
C MET A 491 37.04 -3.33 6.57
N ASP A 492 37.70 -2.49 7.34
CA ASP A 492 37.03 -1.48 8.17
C ASP A 492 36.83 -0.20 7.36
N ARG A 493 37.75 0.78 7.46
CA ARG A 493 37.81 1.95 6.57
C ARG A 493 39.00 1.84 5.65
N GLU A 494 38.99 2.57 4.55
CA GLU A 494 40.18 2.65 3.70
C GLU A 494 41.37 3.30 4.43
N THR A 495 41.15 4.15 5.42
CA THR A 495 42.21 4.90 6.12
C THR A 495 42.64 4.31 7.47
N LYS A 496 41.82 3.47 8.10
CA LYS A 496 42.04 2.99 9.47
C LYS A 496 41.41 1.62 9.70
N ALA A 497 42.11 0.77 10.45
CA ALA A 497 41.61 -0.52 10.91
C ALA A 497 41.03 -0.39 12.34
N ASP A 498 41.20 -1.40 13.19
CA ASP A 498 40.77 -1.44 14.61
C ASP A 498 39.24 -1.39 14.82
N ASP A 499 38.49 -1.99 13.89
CA ASP A 499 37.05 -2.20 14.03
C ASP A 499 36.67 -3.66 13.71
N ASN A 500 35.38 -3.97 13.58
CA ASN A 500 34.86 -5.34 13.52
C ASN A 500 35.50 -6.23 12.45
N ALA A 501 35.88 -5.71 11.28
CA ALA A 501 36.46 -6.50 10.22
C ALA A 501 37.89 -6.95 10.57
N GLU A 502 38.70 -6.11 11.25
CA GLU A 502 40.04 -6.50 11.70
C GLU A 502 39.95 -7.70 12.67
N HIS A 503 39.08 -7.62 13.67
CA HIS A 503 38.88 -8.70 14.65
C HIS A 503 38.39 -9.98 13.98
N PHE A 504 37.44 -9.85 13.05
CA PHE A 504 36.90 -10.99 12.33
C PHE A 504 37.94 -11.63 11.40
N TYR A 505 38.76 -10.84 10.70
CA TYR A 505 39.87 -11.35 9.88
C TYR A 505 40.86 -12.15 10.73
N ARG A 506 41.23 -11.63 11.90
CA ARG A 506 42.15 -12.30 12.82
C ARG A 506 41.59 -13.63 13.33
N TYR A 507 40.28 -13.71 13.58
CA TYR A 507 39.61 -14.97 13.90
C TYR A 507 39.67 -15.96 12.73
N MET A 508 39.34 -15.53 11.52
CA MET A 508 39.39 -16.38 10.32
C MET A 508 40.80 -16.91 10.05
N MET A 509 41.80 -16.03 10.11
CA MET A 509 43.21 -16.41 9.90
C MET A 509 43.66 -17.53 10.85
N ARG A 510 43.13 -17.58 12.08
CA ARG A 510 43.50 -18.56 13.09
C ARG A 510 42.68 -19.85 13.02
N ASN A 511 41.38 -19.75 12.72
CA ASN A 511 40.44 -20.87 12.84
C ASN A 511 39.98 -21.46 11.50
N HIS A 512 40.09 -20.67 10.42
CA HIS A 512 39.63 -21.03 9.07
C HIS A 512 40.66 -20.66 7.99
N PRO A 513 41.92 -21.12 8.09
CA PRO A 513 42.97 -20.80 7.12
C PRO A 513 42.67 -21.35 5.70
N GLU A 514 41.73 -22.28 5.57
CA GLU A 514 41.24 -22.79 4.28
C GLU A 514 40.44 -21.76 3.48
N GLN A 515 39.82 -20.77 4.14
CA GLN A 515 39.06 -19.72 3.46
C GLN A 515 39.99 -18.61 2.99
N ALA A 516 40.25 -18.58 1.69
CA ALA A 516 41.03 -17.51 1.07
C ALA A 516 40.40 -16.14 1.36
N CYS A 517 41.18 -15.24 1.97
CA CYS A 517 40.75 -13.88 2.26
C CYS A 517 41.89 -12.86 2.16
N CYS A 518 41.52 -11.60 1.99
CA CYS A 518 42.44 -10.47 2.07
C CYS A 518 41.82 -9.33 2.89
N PHE A 519 42.68 -8.51 3.48
CA PHE A 519 42.28 -7.34 4.25
C PHE A 519 42.70 -6.08 3.50
N VAL A 520 41.75 -5.18 3.25
CA VAL A 520 41.98 -3.99 2.43
C VAL A 520 42.15 -2.76 3.31
N LEU A 521 43.21 -2.01 3.05
CA LEU A 521 43.59 -0.80 3.79
C LEU A 521 44.44 0.09 2.87
N ASN A 522 44.51 1.40 3.10
CA ASN A 522 45.49 2.24 2.40
C ASN A 522 46.90 1.98 2.96
N LYS A 523 47.90 2.03 2.08
CA LYS A 523 49.29 1.79 2.45
C LYS A 523 49.90 2.84 3.40
N ASP A 524 49.33 4.05 3.40
CA ASP A 524 49.70 5.16 4.28
C ASP A 524 48.99 5.13 5.64
N SER A 525 48.12 4.15 5.89
CA SER A 525 47.47 3.98 7.19
C SER A 525 48.48 3.64 8.29
N ILE A 526 48.27 4.22 9.47
CA ILE A 526 49.09 3.94 10.67
C ILE A 526 49.03 2.47 11.11
N ASP A 527 47.95 1.76 10.74
CA ASP A 527 47.73 0.36 11.11
C ASP A 527 48.46 -0.62 10.18
N TRP A 528 48.84 -0.20 8.96
CA TRP A 528 49.44 -1.09 7.96
C TRP A 528 50.66 -1.86 8.48
N PRO A 529 51.68 -1.21 9.08
CA PRO A 529 52.88 -1.93 9.55
C PRO A 529 52.58 -2.95 10.65
N ARG A 530 51.61 -2.64 11.53
CA ARG A 530 51.19 -3.54 12.61
C ARG A 530 50.52 -4.79 12.05
N LEU A 531 49.57 -4.61 11.14
CA LEU A 531 48.82 -5.72 10.54
C LEU A 531 49.69 -6.60 9.64
N GLU A 532 50.63 -5.99 8.89
CA GLU A 532 51.61 -6.73 8.08
C GLU A 532 52.46 -7.65 8.97
N LYS A 533 52.94 -7.14 10.12
CA LYS A 533 53.70 -7.91 11.10
C LYS A 533 52.88 -9.03 11.74
N GLU A 534 51.56 -8.85 11.91
CA GLU A 534 50.64 -9.87 12.40
C GLU A 534 50.32 -10.96 11.37
N GLY A 535 50.77 -10.82 10.11
CA GLY A 535 50.57 -11.79 9.03
C GLY A 535 49.30 -11.56 8.21
N PHE A 536 48.71 -10.36 8.26
CA PHE A 536 47.55 -10.03 7.43
C PHE A 536 47.93 -10.02 5.94
N ASN A 537 47.06 -10.56 5.09
CA ASN A 537 47.17 -10.45 3.64
C ASN A 537 46.63 -9.09 3.19
N LEU A 538 47.46 -8.06 3.31
CA LEU A 538 47.08 -6.67 3.06
C LEU A 538 47.03 -6.33 1.56
N VAL A 539 45.99 -5.61 1.15
CA VAL A 539 45.81 -5.13 -0.22
C VAL A 539 45.49 -3.63 -0.20
N GLU A 540 46.23 -2.84 -0.97
CA GLU A 540 46.07 -1.38 -1.03
C GLU A 540 44.74 -0.99 -1.68
N PHE A 541 43.86 -0.28 -0.97
CA PHE A 541 42.58 0.18 -1.50
C PHE A 541 42.76 1.03 -2.77
N GLY A 542 41.92 0.79 -3.79
CA GLY A 542 41.98 1.51 -5.07
C GLY A 542 43.14 1.11 -5.99
N SER A 543 44.04 0.22 -5.55
CA SER A 543 45.11 -0.31 -6.40
C SER A 543 44.59 -1.28 -7.46
N THR A 544 45.40 -1.57 -8.48
CA THR A 544 45.09 -2.59 -9.50
C THR A 544 44.89 -3.97 -8.87
N ASP A 545 45.64 -4.29 -7.81
CA ASP A 545 45.51 -5.56 -7.09
C ASP A 545 44.21 -5.62 -6.29
N TYR A 546 43.81 -4.52 -5.64
CA TYR A 546 42.49 -4.40 -5.03
C TYR A 546 41.38 -4.64 -6.04
N GLU A 547 41.43 -3.98 -7.20
CA GLU A 547 40.41 -4.17 -8.23
C GLU A 547 40.34 -5.61 -8.73
N LYS A 548 41.49 -6.29 -8.83
CA LYS A 548 41.58 -7.70 -9.23
C LYS A 548 40.92 -8.62 -8.19
N HIS A 549 41.21 -8.43 -6.90
CA HIS A 549 40.58 -9.19 -5.82
C HIS A 549 39.08 -8.88 -5.73
N LEU A 550 38.71 -7.60 -5.75
CA LEU A 550 37.31 -7.15 -5.72
C LEU A 550 36.49 -7.79 -6.85
N ARG A 551 37.05 -7.86 -8.07
CA ARG A 551 36.38 -8.51 -9.21
C ARG A 551 36.05 -9.98 -8.94
N LYS A 552 36.95 -10.74 -8.32
CA LYS A 552 36.82 -12.18 -8.10
C LYS A 552 36.23 -12.58 -6.74
N ALA A 553 36.23 -11.69 -5.76
CA ALA A 553 35.70 -11.99 -4.43
C ALA A 553 34.25 -12.47 -4.50
N ASN A 554 33.92 -13.53 -3.76
CA ASN A 554 32.53 -13.95 -3.57
C ASN A 554 31.83 -13.02 -2.58
N LYS A 555 32.55 -12.50 -1.58
CA LYS A 555 32.01 -11.71 -0.48
C LYS A 555 32.82 -10.46 -0.22
N ILE A 556 32.12 -9.38 0.12
CA ILE A 556 32.68 -8.16 0.70
C ILE A 556 32.12 -8.06 2.12
N ILE A 557 32.99 -8.05 3.10
CA ILE A 557 32.64 -8.00 4.52
C ILE A 557 33.26 -6.74 5.10
N SER A 558 32.43 -5.82 5.60
CA SER A 558 32.94 -4.53 6.07
C SER A 558 32.19 -3.98 7.26
N SER A 559 32.90 -3.23 8.11
CA SER A 559 32.33 -2.43 9.19
C SER A 559 31.71 -1.11 8.68
N HIS A 560 31.81 -0.86 7.36
CA HIS A 560 31.40 0.34 6.66
C HIS A 560 30.53 0.01 5.42
N LEU A 561 29.65 0.92 5.01
CA LEU A 561 28.60 0.70 3.99
C LEU A 561 28.48 1.88 2.99
N GLU A 562 29.52 2.70 2.92
CA GLU A 562 29.63 3.86 2.05
C GLU A 562 29.64 3.41 0.57
N LYS A 563 29.20 4.31 -0.31
CA LYS A 563 29.02 3.96 -1.74
C LYS A 563 30.33 3.52 -2.40
N HIS A 564 31.47 4.10 -2.04
CA HIS A 564 32.77 3.71 -2.58
C HIS A 564 33.22 2.32 -2.13
N ILE A 565 32.59 1.74 -1.11
CA ILE A 565 32.86 0.38 -0.61
C ILE A 565 31.83 -0.61 -1.20
N ASN A 566 30.53 -0.32 -1.04
CA ASN A 566 29.45 -1.20 -1.46
C ASN A 566 29.20 -1.20 -2.98
N ASN A 567 29.60 -0.14 -3.69
CA ASN A 567 29.45 -0.02 -5.14
C ASN A 567 30.59 0.79 -5.78
N TYR A 568 31.82 0.26 -5.68
CA TYR A 568 33.06 0.86 -6.17
C TYR A 568 33.04 1.15 -7.69
N PHE A 569 32.72 0.16 -8.53
CA PHE A 569 32.76 0.33 -9.99
C PHE A 569 31.55 1.05 -10.59
N GLY A 570 30.41 1.08 -9.89
CA GLY A 570 29.18 1.70 -10.39
C GLY A 570 28.51 0.96 -11.57
N ASP A 571 29.04 -0.20 -12.00
CA ASP A 571 28.59 -0.95 -13.17
C ASP A 571 27.72 -2.17 -12.82
N ASN A 572 27.05 -2.12 -11.66
CA ASN A 572 26.20 -3.19 -11.10
C ASN A 572 26.98 -4.50 -10.80
N TYR A 573 28.29 -4.43 -10.57
CA TYR A 573 29.09 -5.60 -10.17
C TYR A 573 28.69 -6.15 -8.80
N GLU A 574 28.00 -5.34 -7.98
CA GLU A 574 27.54 -5.75 -6.67
C GLU A 574 26.72 -7.05 -6.77
N PHE A 575 25.84 -7.21 -7.78
CA PHE A 575 25.05 -8.43 -7.98
C PHE A 575 25.87 -9.70 -8.27
N SER A 576 27.19 -9.62 -8.42
CA SER A 576 28.07 -10.78 -8.60
C SER A 576 28.63 -11.33 -7.30
N LYS A 577 28.36 -10.70 -6.15
CA LYS A 577 29.00 -11.01 -4.86
C LYS A 577 28.10 -10.61 -3.69
N LYS A 578 28.26 -11.21 -2.51
CA LYS A 578 27.44 -10.89 -1.33
C LYS A 578 28.11 -9.81 -0.48
N PHE A 579 27.34 -8.82 -0.02
CA PHE A 579 27.83 -7.77 0.88
C PHE A 579 27.30 -8.01 2.29
N ILE A 580 28.22 -8.07 3.27
CA ILE A 580 27.93 -8.28 4.68
C ILE A 580 28.46 -7.07 5.46
N PHE A 581 27.57 -6.39 6.17
CA PHE A 581 27.91 -5.25 7.01
C PHE A 581 27.98 -5.69 8.47
N LEU A 582 29.18 -5.58 9.02
CA LEU A 582 29.48 -5.88 10.42
C LEU A 582 29.05 -4.74 11.36
N GLN A 583 28.74 -3.57 10.78
CA GLN A 583 28.54 -2.29 11.46
C GLN A 583 29.79 -1.80 12.23
N HIS A 584 29.89 -0.49 12.47
CA HIS A 584 30.91 0.10 13.36
C HIS A 584 30.32 0.53 14.71
N GLY A 585 29.00 0.49 14.85
CA GLY A 585 28.26 0.88 16.03
C GLY A 585 26.83 0.37 15.95
N ILE A 586 26.17 0.30 17.10
CA ILE A 586 24.81 -0.24 17.23
C ILE A 586 23.81 0.76 16.65
N THR A 587 22.92 0.28 15.78
CA THR A 587 21.84 1.06 15.20
C THR A 587 20.71 1.21 16.21
N LYS A 588 20.73 2.30 16.99
CA LYS A 588 19.68 2.63 17.98
C LYS A 588 18.61 3.59 17.44
N ASP A 589 19.01 4.41 16.45
CA ASP A 589 18.18 5.40 15.77
C ASP A 589 17.65 4.85 14.44
N ASP A 590 16.56 5.43 13.90
CA ASP A 590 15.99 5.02 12.61
C ASP A 590 16.91 5.45 11.47
N LEU A 591 17.61 4.46 10.89
CA LEU A 591 18.50 4.59 9.75
C LEU A 591 17.91 3.96 8.47
N SER A 592 16.62 3.62 8.48
CA SER A 592 15.96 2.93 7.36
C SER A 592 16.15 3.66 6.03
N GLN A 593 16.13 5.01 6.03
CA GLN A 593 16.38 5.81 4.83
C GLN A 593 17.74 5.52 4.19
N TRP A 594 18.78 5.41 5.01
CA TRP A 594 20.13 5.18 4.53
C TRP A 594 20.30 3.72 4.09
N PHE A 595 19.86 2.76 4.90
CA PHE A 595 19.91 1.33 4.58
C PHE A 595 19.15 0.97 3.31
N ASN A 596 17.94 1.52 3.13
CA ASN A 596 17.10 1.21 1.97
C ASN A 596 17.66 1.73 0.64
N THR A 597 18.64 2.64 0.67
CA THR A 597 19.34 3.10 -0.56
C THR A 597 20.45 2.15 -1.01
N LYS A 598 20.86 1.21 -0.14
CA LYS A 598 21.96 0.27 -0.42
C LYS A 598 21.45 -0.87 -1.27
N LYS A 599 22.22 -1.22 -2.29
CA LYS A 599 21.89 -2.33 -3.19
C LYS A 599 22.67 -3.57 -2.77
N ASN A 600 22.12 -4.73 -3.11
CA ASN A 600 22.83 -5.99 -2.99
C ASN A 600 23.34 -6.27 -1.56
N PHE A 601 22.50 -5.93 -0.59
CA PHE A 601 22.78 -6.03 0.83
C PHE A 601 22.27 -7.38 1.34
N HIS A 602 23.16 -8.24 1.85
CA HIS A 602 22.87 -9.65 2.14
C HIS A 602 23.01 -10.04 3.61
N GLY A 603 23.78 -9.27 4.38
CA GLY A 603 23.99 -9.53 5.81
C GLY A 603 24.15 -8.23 6.59
N LEU A 604 23.39 -8.11 7.67
CA LEU A 604 23.49 -7.08 8.70
C LEU A 604 23.73 -7.77 10.04
N VAL A 605 24.92 -7.59 10.61
CA VAL A 605 25.23 -8.06 11.95
C VAL A 605 24.64 -7.11 12.98
N THR A 606 23.83 -7.62 13.90
CA THR A 606 23.21 -6.88 15.01
C THR A 606 23.66 -7.48 16.34
N VAL A 607 23.57 -6.67 17.40
CA VAL A 607 24.12 -6.98 18.71
C VAL A 607 23.03 -7.16 19.76
N THR A 608 22.05 -6.26 19.78
CA THR A 608 21.02 -6.23 20.82
C THR A 608 19.71 -6.84 20.34
N ILE A 609 18.89 -7.33 21.28
CA ILE A 609 17.54 -7.82 20.97
C ILE A 609 16.70 -6.69 20.35
N PRO A 610 16.62 -5.48 20.93
CA PRO A 610 15.83 -4.39 20.35
C PRO A 610 16.30 -3.95 18.95
N GLU A 611 17.61 -3.85 18.71
CA GLU A 611 18.17 -3.54 17.39
C GLU A 611 17.76 -4.56 16.33
N TYR A 612 17.86 -5.85 16.66
CA TYR A 612 17.46 -6.93 15.75
C TYR A 612 15.99 -6.80 15.37
N HIS A 613 15.12 -6.65 16.37
CA HIS A 613 13.68 -6.51 16.20
C HIS A 613 13.30 -5.25 15.42
N SER A 614 13.95 -4.11 15.67
CA SER A 614 13.69 -2.85 14.96
C SER A 614 13.95 -2.94 13.46
N VAL A 615 14.77 -3.90 13.02
CA VAL A 615 15.02 -4.18 11.60
C VAL A 615 14.10 -5.26 11.06
N ILE A 616 13.96 -6.41 11.73
CA ILE A 616 13.29 -7.58 11.14
C ILE A 616 11.76 -7.53 11.17
N GLU A 617 11.15 -6.79 12.11
CA GLU A 617 9.70 -6.84 12.35
C GLU A 617 8.86 -6.36 11.17
N GLU A 618 7.71 -6.99 10.96
CA GLU A 618 6.77 -6.61 9.89
C GLU A 618 6.22 -5.20 10.13
N GLY A 619 6.04 -4.43 9.05
CA GLY A 619 5.38 -3.13 9.12
C GLY A 619 6.26 -1.97 9.58
N ASN A 620 7.56 -2.17 9.78
CA ASN A 620 8.52 -1.08 9.99
C ASN A 620 9.02 -0.48 8.65
N LYS A 621 9.92 0.50 8.70
CA LYS A 621 10.46 1.19 7.50
C LYS A 621 11.65 0.49 6.85
N TYR A 622 12.23 -0.53 7.48
CA TYR A 622 13.40 -1.24 6.95
C TYR A 622 13.00 -2.27 5.89
N LYS A 623 13.74 -2.35 4.78
CA LYS A 623 13.54 -3.38 3.73
C LYS A 623 14.09 -4.76 4.07
N LEU A 624 14.87 -4.86 5.15
CA LEU A 624 15.58 -6.07 5.56
C LEU A 624 14.68 -6.91 6.46
N GLY A 625 14.78 -8.23 6.35
CA GLY A 625 14.04 -9.17 7.17
C GLY A 625 14.94 -10.18 7.86
N LYS A 626 14.33 -11.28 8.28
CA LYS A 626 15.02 -12.40 8.96
C LYS A 626 16.11 -13.05 8.10
N LYS A 627 16.01 -12.95 6.76
CA LYS A 627 17.01 -13.52 5.85
C LYS A 627 18.33 -12.75 5.93
N GLU A 628 18.27 -11.43 5.95
CA GLU A 628 19.45 -10.57 5.83
C GLU A 628 20.01 -10.10 7.19
N THR A 629 19.34 -10.36 8.31
CA THR A 629 19.72 -9.80 9.62
C THR A 629 20.17 -10.90 10.58
N PHE A 630 21.34 -10.75 11.19
CA PHE A 630 21.96 -11.74 12.07
C PHE A 630 22.15 -11.17 13.49
N LEU A 631 21.58 -11.81 14.51
CA LEU A 631 21.82 -11.47 15.91
C LEU A 631 23.03 -12.28 16.42
N THR A 632 24.22 -11.69 16.35
CA THR A 632 25.51 -12.37 16.63
C THR A 632 26.41 -11.61 17.59
N GLY A 633 26.13 -10.35 17.91
CA GLY A 633 27.13 -9.49 18.55
C GLY A 633 28.23 -9.08 17.58
N PHE A 634 29.07 -8.14 18.03
CA PHE A 634 30.14 -7.59 17.21
C PHE A 634 31.43 -8.40 17.34
N PRO A 635 32.15 -8.70 16.23
CA PRO A 635 33.45 -9.35 16.29
C PRO A 635 34.44 -8.72 17.28
N ARG A 636 34.47 -7.38 17.37
CA ARG A 636 35.37 -6.68 18.30
C ARG A 636 35.04 -6.93 19.78
N HIS A 637 33.80 -7.31 20.09
CA HIS A 637 33.37 -7.57 21.48
C HIS A 637 34.11 -8.73 22.14
N ASP A 638 34.63 -9.68 21.35
CA ASP A 638 35.48 -10.77 21.87
C ASP A 638 36.75 -10.21 22.53
N SER A 639 37.40 -9.27 21.85
CA SER A 639 38.59 -8.59 22.36
C SER A 639 38.23 -7.61 23.47
N LEU A 640 37.14 -6.85 23.29
CA LEU A 640 36.66 -5.86 24.26
C LEU A 640 36.46 -6.49 25.63
N LEU A 641 35.71 -7.60 25.70
CA LEU A 641 35.40 -8.28 26.96
C LEU A 641 36.63 -8.97 27.57
N SER A 642 37.47 -9.60 26.73
CA SER A 642 38.67 -10.29 27.20
C SER A 642 39.70 -9.37 27.87
N GLY A 643 39.79 -8.12 27.42
CA GLY A 643 40.70 -7.12 28.00
C GLY A 643 40.06 -6.23 29.08
N ASN A 644 38.85 -6.55 29.55
CA ASN A 644 38.15 -5.70 30.50
C ASN A 644 38.90 -5.61 31.85
N VAL A 645 39.18 -4.39 32.31
CA VAL A 645 39.80 -4.16 33.62
C VAL A 645 38.72 -3.82 34.65
N GLU A 646 38.53 -4.70 35.62
CA GLU A 646 37.65 -4.45 36.75
C GLU A 646 38.23 -3.38 37.69
N ASN A 647 37.37 -2.56 38.29
CA ASN A 647 37.74 -1.53 39.27
C ASN A 647 38.77 -0.50 38.77
N ALA A 648 38.80 -0.22 37.46
CA ALA A 648 39.64 0.84 36.92
C ALA A 648 39.34 2.20 37.57
N LYS A 649 40.31 3.11 37.59
CA LYS A 649 40.17 4.46 38.16
C LYS A 649 40.27 5.53 37.09
N LYS A 650 39.51 5.36 36.01
CA LYS A 650 39.40 6.34 34.92
C LYS A 650 37.96 6.68 34.58
N ILE A 651 37.69 7.95 34.32
CA ILE A 651 36.43 8.50 33.80
C ILE A 651 36.68 8.86 32.34
N LEU A 652 35.86 8.32 31.45
CA LEU A 652 35.92 8.62 30.03
C LEU A 652 34.81 9.59 29.65
N ILE A 653 35.13 10.68 28.97
CA ILE A 653 34.17 11.66 28.48
C ILE A 653 34.20 11.63 26.94
N VAL A 654 33.10 11.19 26.32
CA VAL A 654 33.00 11.01 24.86
C VAL A 654 31.71 11.64 24.34
N PRO A 655 31.72 12.93 23.98
CA PRO A 655 30.57 13.55 23.34
C PRO A 655 30.49 13.20 21.85
N THR A 656 29.26 13.06 21.33
CA THR A 656 29.01 13.00 19.89
C THR A 656 29.01 14.39 19.23
N TRP A 657 28.82 14.46 17.92
CA TRP A 657 28.83 15.69 17.11
C TRP A 657 27.41 16.12 16.72
N ARG A 658 27.22 17.39 16.31
CA ARG A 658 25.96 17.89 15.72
C ARG A 658 26.18 18.38 14.31
N SER A 659 25.28 18.11 13.37
CA SER A 659 25.44 18.51 11.97
C SER A 659 25.29 20.01 11.75
N TYR A 660 24.44 20.68 12.54
CA TYR A 660 24.13 22.10 12.41
C TYR A 660 25.18 23.04 13.02
N ILE A 661 26.12 22.53 13.81
CA ILE A 661 27.21 23.33 14.38
C ILE A 661 28.52 23.20 13.60
N MET A 662 28.56 22.36 12.56
CA MET A 662 29.75 22.10 11.75
C MET A 662 29.82 23.03 10.53
N GLY A 663 31.03 23.42 10.13
CA GLY A 663 31.23 24.20 8.91
C GLY A 663 30.96 23.42 7.61
N ALA A 664 31.02 24.15 6.50
CA ALA A 664 30.67 23.64 5.17
C ALA A 664 31.63 22.53 4.70
N HIS A 665 31.11 21.59 3.91
CA HIS A 665 31.92 20.51 3.32
C HIS A 665 32.83 21.03 2.21
N ILE A 666 34.13 20.70 2.28
CA ILE A 666 35.17 21.18 1.34
C ILE A 666 35.76 20.07 0.45
N GLY A 667 35.28 18.82 0.54
CA GLY A 667 35.82 17.72 -0.26
C GLY A 667 34.92 16.49 -0.42
N ASN A 668 35.46 15.46 -1.06
CA ASN A 668 34.78 14.18 -1.37
C ASN A 668 34.84 13.17 -0.21
N GLY A 669 34.60 13.60 1.02
CA GLY A 669 34.60 12.75 2.22
C GLY A 669 33.74 13.32 3.35
N ALA A 670 33.27 12.46 4.25
CA ALA A 670 32.35 12.84 5.33
C ALA A 670 33.00 13.73 6.42
N ASN A 671 34.33 13.79 6.49
CA ASN A 671 35.07 14.45 7.58
C ASN A 671 35.88 15.69 7.15
N THR A 672 35.76 16.15 5.90
CA THR A 672 36.47 17.37 5.43
C THR A 672 35.53 18.56 5.42
N ARG A 673 35.64 19.41 6.46
CA ARG A 673 34.80 20.58 6.68
C ARG A 673 35.62 21.80 7.04
N GLU A 674 35.12 22.98 6.71
CA GLU A 674 35.62 24.24 7.28
C GLU A 674 35.32 24.29 8.79
N LEU A 675 36.12 25.06 9.52
CA LEU A 675 35.82 25.37 10.91
C LEU A 675 34.70 26.40 10.97
N ASN A 676 33.66 26.12 11.77
CA ASN A 676 32.64 27.10 12.08
C ASN A 676 33.22 28.18 12.99
N SER A 677 33.30 29.43 12.50
CA SER A 677 33.85 30.57 13.25
C SER A 677 33.04 30.93 14.50
N ARG A 678 31.76 30.55 14.56
CA ARG A 678 30.86 30.77 15.71
C ARG A 678 30.67 29.52 16.56
N PHE A 679 31.54 28.51 16.45
CA PHE A 679 31.40 27.25 17.19
C PHE A 679 31.31 27.44 18.71
N LEU A 680 32.14 28.31 19.28
CA LEU A 680 32.14 28.59 20.74
C LEU A 680 30.86 29.28 21.24
N GLU A 681 30.06 29.87 20.34
CA GLU A 681 28.77 30.48 20.69
C GLU A 681 27.63 29.45 20.74
N THR A 682 27.90 28.19 20.37
CA THR A 682 26.87 27.14 20.37
C THR A 682 26.66 26.55 21.76
N ASP A 683 25.42 26.18 22.08
CA ASP A 683 25.09 25.51 23.34
C ASP A 683 25.96 24.27 23.58
N TYR A 684 26.24 23.50 22.52
CA TYR A 684 27.16 22.36 22.56
C TYR A 684 28.52 22.74 23.11
N ALA A 685 29.17 23.75 22.53
CA ALA A 685 30.51 24.14 22.96
C ALA A 685 30.49 24.70 24.39
N GLN A 686 29.48 25.52 24.74
CA GLN A 686 29.35 26.12 26.07
C GLN A 686 29.21 25.07 27.17
N HIS A 687 28.36 24.06 26.99
CA HIS A 687 28.12 23.04 28.02
C HIS A 687 29.30 22.09 28.21
N TRP A 688 29.95 21.64 27.12
CA TRP A 688 31.15 20.81 27.22
C TRP A 688 32.34 21.61 27.77
N TYR A 689 32.50 22.87 27.37
CA TYR A 689 33.52 23.76 27.93
C TYR A 689 33.33 23.94 29.44
N ALA A 690 32.11 24.23 29.89
CA ALA A 690 31.79 24.40 31.30
C ALA A 690 32.08 23.13 32.14
N LEU A 691 31.78 21.95 31.61
CA LEU A 691 32.12 20.69 32.29
C LEU A 691 33.63 20.49 32.44
N LEU A 692 34.39 20.66 31.35
CA LEU A 692 35.85 20.46 31.36
C LEU A 692 36.57 21.45 32.29
N HIS A 693 36.00 22.64 32.51
CA HIS A 693 36.54 23.68 33.41
C HIS A 693 35.90 23.69 34.80
N SER A 694 35.10 22.68 35.14
CA SER A 694 34.41 22.64 36.43
C SER A 694 35.39 22.35 37.59
N ASN A 695 35.49 23.30 38.53
CA ASN A 695 36.22 23.10 39.79
C ASN A 695 35.68 21.88 40.58
N LYS A 696 34.38 21.60 40.48
CA LYS A 696 33.74 20.48 41.14
C LYS A 696 34.15 19.15 40.50
N LEU A 697 34.25 19.08 39.17
CA LEU A 697 34.76 17.89 38.47
C LEU A 697 36.21 17.58 38.89
N GLU A 698 37.07 18.59 38.92
CA GLU A 698 38.47 18.43 39.36
C GLU A 698 38.55 17.97 40.82
N ALA A 699 37.75 18.56 41.72
CA ALA A 699 37.71 18.19 43.13
C ALA A 699 37.25 16.73 43.32
N LEU A 700 36.19 16.31 42.62
CA LEU A 700 35.68 14.94 42.66
C LEU A 700 36.72 13.92 42.15
N ALA A 701 37.36 14.23 41.02
CA ALA A 701 38.41 13.38 40.45
C ALA A 701 39.57 13.18 41.43
N LYS A 702 40.04 14.26 42.08
CA LYS A 702 41.10 14.19 43.10
C LYS A 702 40.66 13.46 44.36
N GLN A 703 39.47 13.76 44.88
CA GLN A 703 38.94 13.17 46.12
C GLN A 703 38.80 11.65 46.03
N TYR A 704 38.30 11.14 44.91
CA TYR A 704 38.05 9.70 44.73
C TYR A 704 39.13 8.97 43.93
N GLY A 705 40.19 9.69 43.52
CA GLY A 705 41.38 9.16 42.85
C GLY A 705 41.14 8.68 41.41
N TYR A 706 40.32 9.39 40.63
CA TYR A 706 40.03 9.07 39.23
C TYR A 706 40.78 9.97 38.26
N GLU A 707 41.33 9.39 37.19
CA GLU A 707 41.88 10.10 36.05
C GLU A 707 40.78 10.37 35.01
N ILE A 708 40.75 11.57 34.42
CA ILE A 708 39.75 11.92 33.39
C ILE A 708 40.41 11.91 32.01
N THR A 709 39.75 11.28 31.05
CA THR A 709 40.13 11.32 29.63
C THR A 709 38.99 11.89 28.81
N PHE A 710 39.25 12.93 28.02
CA PHE A 710 38.33 13.52 27.06
C PHE A 710 38.68 13.05 25.65
N ALA A 711 37.72 12.38 25.01
CA ALA A 711 37.86 11.77 23.69
C ALA A 711 36.67 12.20 22.81
N PRO A 712 36.71 13.41 22.21
CA PRO A 712 35.60 13.90 21.40
C PRO A 712 35.46 13.12 20.08
N HIS A 713 34.27 13.18 19.50
CA HIS A 713 34.03 12.62 18.16
C HIS A 713 35.03 13.18 17.11
N PRO A 714 35.46 12.43 16.09
CA PRO A 714 36.42 12.90 15.08
C PRO A 714 36.02 14.20 14.35
N ASN A 715 34.72 14.48 14.21
CA ASN A 715 34.24 15.75 13.64
C ASN A 715 34.41 16.96 14.57
N ILE A 716 34.58 16.72 15.87
CA ILE A 716 34.81 17.74 16.91
C ILE A 716 36.30 17.88 17.21
N GLU A 717 37.13 16.85 16.92
CA GLU A 717 38.58 16.87 17.09
C GLU A 717 39.27 18.13 16.51
N PRO A 718 38.91 18.66 15.32
CA PRO A 718 39.48 19.90 14.79
C PRO A 718 39.23 21.16 15.66
N TYR A 719 38.23 21.13 16.54
CA TYR A 719 37.88 22.22 17.45
C TYR A 719 38.55 22.08 18.82
N LEU A 720 39.31 21.01 19.09
CA LEU A 720 39.96 20.78 20.39
C LEU A 720 40.83 21.95 20.86
N ALA A 721 41.54 22.60 19.92
CA ALA A 721 42.37 23.76 20.25
C ALA A 721 41.55 24.95 20.80
N LEU A 722 40.26 25.03 20.48
CA LEU A 722 39.37 26.08 20.99
C LEU A 722 38.83 25.79 22.40
N PHE A 723 38.88 24.53 22.85
CA PHE A 723 38.38 24.14 24.16
C PHE A 723 39.34 24.49 25.30
N ASP A 724 40.62 24.76 25.04
CA ASP A 724 41.63 25.04 26.08
C ASP A 724 41.60 24.05 27.27
N VAL A 725 41.61 22.74 26.94
CA VAL A 725 41.34 21.68 27.92
C VAL A 725 42.33 21.70 29.09
N PRO A 726 41.86 21.74 30.36
CA PRO A 726 42.74 21.83 31.53
C PRO A 726 43.70 20.65 31.71
N PRO A 727 44.90 20.85 32.29
CA PRO A 727 45.95 19.82 32.39
C PRO A 727 45.57 18.56 33.20
N TYR A 728 44.56 18.62 34.07
CA TYR A 728 44.10 17.46 34.84
C TYR A 728 43.28 16.47 33.99
N ILE A 729 42.90 16.85 32.76
CA ILE A 729 42.18 16.03 31.79
C ILE A 729 43.13 15.60 30.67
N LYS A 730 43.23 14.30 30.43
CA LYS A 730 43.97 13.77 29.29
C LYS A 730 43.14 13.86 28.02
N ILE A 731 43.73 14.35 26.94
CA ILE A 731 43.08 14.37 25.63
C ILE A 731 43.43 13.09 24.89
N TRP A 732 42.44 12.46 24.27
CA TRP A 732 42.65 11.40 23.30
C TRP A 732 42.02 11.78 21.96
N GLY A 733 42.80 11.72 20.88
CA GLY A 733 42.35 12.01 19.52
C GLY A 733 42.38 10.77 18.65
N ALA A 734 41.33 10.55 17.87
CA ALA A 734 41.20 9.35 17.03
C ALA A 734 42.20 9.33 15.88
N ALA A 735 42.62 10.51 15.40
CA ALA A 735 43.60 10.67 14.33
C ALA A 735 45.05 10.69 14.83
N THR A 736 45.27 10.98 16.11
CA THR A 736 46.60 11.25 16.68
C THR A 736 47.09 10.15 17.62
N SER A 737 46.20 9.29 18.12
CA SER A 737 46.56 8.20 19.02
C SER A 737 46.87 6.89 18.29
N ASN A 738 47.99 6.26 18.65
CA ASN A 738 48.31 4.89 18.29
C ASN A 738 47.57 3.84 19.15
N ASN A 739 46.82 4.27 20.18
CA ASN A 739 46.11 3.37 21.09
C ASN A 739 44.66 3.18 20.63
N SER A 740 44.20 1.92 20.61
CA SER A 740 42.81 1.56 20.30
C SER A 740 41.81 2.23 21.22
N MET A 741 40.67 2.65 20.67
CA MET A 741 39.53 3.12 21.47
C MET A 741 38.99 2.02 22.40
N GLN A 742 39.09 0.75 22.01
CA GLN A 742 38.66 -0.37 22.85
C GLN A 742 39.47 -0.44 24.14
N ASN A 743 40.78 -0.12 24.08
CA ASN A 743 41.61 -0.04 25.28
C ASN A 743 41.13 1.04 26.24
N LEU A 744 40.60 2.17 25.74
CA LEU A 744 40.01 3.19 26.60
C LEU A 744 38.76 2.66 27.31
N PHE A 745 37.86 1.97 26.59
CA PHE A 745 36.68 1.38 27.20
C PHE A 745 37.04 0.33 28.26
N GLN A 746 38.02 -0.52 27.97
CA GLN A 746 38.54 -1.53 28.89
C GLN A 746 39.16 -0.94 30.15
N GLN A 747 39.90 0.16 30.03
CA GLN A 747 40.60 0.83 31.15
C GLN A 747 39.76 1.89 31.86
N SER A 748 38.52 2.12 31.44
CA SER A 748 37.63 3.09 32.08
C SER A 748 36.68 2.40 33.04
N SER A 749 36.27 3.10 34.10
CA SER A 749 35.23 2.62 35.03
C SER A 749 33.83 3.05 34.61
N MET A 750 33.75 4.21 33.95
CA MET A 750 32.50 4.83 33.56
C MET A 750 32.68 5.72 32.34
N LEU A 751 31.55 6.04 31.73
CA LEU A 751 31.43 6.93 30.58
C LEU A 751 30.49 8.09 30.89
N ILE A 752 30.93 9.31 30.57
CA ILE A 752 30.08 10.48 30.43
C ILE A 752 29.93 10.75 28.93
N THR A 753 28.70 10.75 28.44
CA THR A 753 28.39 10.96 27.01
C THR A 753 27.05 11.66 26.85
N ASP A 754 26.67 12.03 25.64
CA ASP A 754 25.38 12.64 25.31
C ASP A 754 24.45 11.62 24.62
N TYR A 755 24.52 11.54 23.30
CA TYR A 755 23.67 10.72 22.44
C TYR A 755 24.46 9.61 21.71
N SER A 756 25.70 9.35 22.13
CA SER A 756 26.59 8.41 21.46
C SER A 756 26.18 6.94 21.62
N SER A 757 26.27 6.14 20.56
CA SER A 757 26.10 4.69 20.60
C SER A 757 27.24 3.97 21.34
N ILE A 758 28.34 4.66 21.66
CA ILE A 758 29.45 4.13 22.46
C ILE A 758 29.00 3.70 23.86
N ALA A 759 27.89 4.25 24.38
CA ALA A 759 27.29 3.79 25.63
C ALA A 759 27.03 2.27 25.65
N PHE A 760 26.75 1.66 24.49
CA PHE A 760 26.55 0.22 24.40
C PHE A 760 27.84 -0.59 24.59
N GLU A 761 29.01 -0.04 24.22
CA GLU A 761 30.31 -0.70 24.46
C GLU A 761 30.59 -0.78 25.97
N MET A 762 30.30 0.31 26.70
CA MET A 762 30.43 0.36 28.16
C MET A 762 29.40 -0.53 28.85
N ALA A 763 28.17 -0.55 28.34
CA ALA A 763 27.13 -1.46 28.80
C ALA A 763 27.51 -2.93 28.59
N PHE A 764 28.12 -3.28 27.45
CA PHE A 764 28.61 -4.63 27.18
C PHE A 764 29.67 -5.08 28.20
N LEU A 765 30.52 -4.15 28.66
CA LEU A 765 31.49 -4.37 29.74
C LEU A 765 30.89 -4.36 31.15
N GLY A 766 29.59 -4.06 31.29
CA GLY A 766 28.92 -3.93 32.60
C GLY A 766 29.32 -2.68 33.38
N LYS A 767 29.67 -1.59 32.68
CA LYS A 767 30.20 -0.35 33.27
C LYS A 767 29.17 0.78 33.27
N GLN A 768 29.31 1.68 34.24
CA GLN A 768 28.35 2.77 34.45
C GLN A 768 28.43 3.82 33.33
N THR A 769 27.28 4.28 32.85
CA THR A 769 27.17 5.43 31.93
C THR A 769 26.45 6.58 32.64
N LEU A 770 26.71 7.82 32.23
CA LEU A 770 26.03 9.04 32.67
C LEU A 770 25.78 9.90 31.43
N TYR A 771 24.52 10.16 31.11
CA TYR A 771 24.12 10.89 29.92
C TYR A 771 23.92 12.38 30.22
N TYR A 772 24.66 13.25 29.53
CA TYR A 772 24.55 14.70 29.61
C TYR A 772 23.86 15.26 28.36
N GLN A 773 22.58 15.61 28.48
CA GLN A 773 21.66 15.83 27.35
C GLN A 773 21.00 17.22 27.39
N PHE A 774 21.83 18.26 27.44
CA PHE A 774 21.41 19.67 27.53
C PHE A 774 20.66 20.20 26.28
N ASP A 775 20.82 19.56 25.11
CA ASP A 775 20.25 20.02 23.82
C ASP A 775 19.18 19.08 23.24
N LYS A 776 18.40 18.40 24.11
CA LYS A 776 17.45 17.34 23.73
C LYS A 776 16.44 17.72 22.66
N GLU A 777 15.80 18.88 22.78
CA GLU A 777 14.81 19.34 21.79
C GLU A 777 15.46 19.59 20.42
N ALA A 778 16.63 20.25 20.41
CA ALA A 778 17.38 20.52 19.18
C ALA A 778 17.90 19.23 18.54
N PHE A 779 18.38 18.26 19.33
CA PHE A 779 18.84 16.97 18.83
C PHE A 779 17.71 16.14 18.20
N ARG A 780 16.52 16.14 18.83
CA ARG A 780 15.32 15.40 18.37
C ARG A 780 14.55 16.07 17.24
N SER A 781 14.81 17.37 16.98
CA SER A 781 14.13 18.15 15.93
C SER A 781 14.35 17.65 14.49
N GLY A 782 15.24 16.68 14.25
CA GLY A 782 15.58 16.19 12.91
C GLY A 782 16.53 17.11 12.12
N ILE A 783 17.03 18.17 12.75
CA ILE A 783 18.14 18.99 12.22
C ILE A 783 19.44 18.18 12.24
N HIS A 784 19.58 17.24 13.20
CA HIS A 784 20.66 16.28 13.23
C HIS A 784 20.43 15.08 12.29
N THR A 785 21.47 14.28 12.03
CA THR A 785 21.46 13.20 11.01
C THR A 785 20.59 11.99 11.37
N TYR A 786 20.04 11.94 12.59
CA TYR A 786 19.32 10.79 13.11
C TYR A 786 17.82 11.08 13.25
N GLN A 787 16.98 10.12 12.83
CA GLN A 787 15.58 10.07 13.21
C GLN A 787 15.47 9.18 14.46
N GLN A 788 14.62 9.57 15.43
CA GLN A 788 14.39 8.79 16.65
C GLN A 788 13.98 7.34 16.30
N GLY A 789 14.72 6.38 16.86
CA GLY A 789 14.50 4.94 16.65
C GLY A 789 13.73 4.31 17.81
N TYR A 790 14.11 3.10 18.19
CA TYR A 790 13.47 2.37 19.30
C TYR A 790 13.99 2.77 20.68
N PHE A 791 15.15 3.44 20.77
CA PHE A 791 15.88 3.61 22.02
C PHE A 791 15.57 4.94 22.70
N GLU A 792 14.93 4.86 23.87
CA GLU A 792 14.73 5.99 24.77
C GLU A 792 15.74 5.97 25.93
N TYR A 793 16.43 7.08 26.15
CA TYR A 793 17.53 7.12 27.13
C TYR A 793 17.05 6.96 28.57
N GLU A 794 15.87 7.49 28.90
CA GLU A 794 15.32 7.46 30.25
C GLU A 794 14.88 6.04 30.65
N THR A 795 14.28 5.29 29.71
CA THR A 795 13.73 3.96 29.97
C THR A 795 14.68 2.83 29.59
N ASP A 796 15.45 2.99 28.52
CA ASP A 796 16.29 1.93 27.95
C ASP A 796 17.79 2.17 28.20
N GLY A 797 18.16 3.42 28.53
CA GLY A 797 19.54 3.83 28.79
C GLY A 797 20.20 3.07 29.94
N PHE A 798 21.53 3.00 29.86
CA PHE A 798 22.39 2.26 30.79
C PHE A 798 22.91 3.11 31.95
N GLY A 799 22.26 4.23 32.20
CA GLY A 799 22.70 5.23 33.16
C GLY A 799 21.70 6.38 33.32
N PRO A 800 21.87 7.20 34.36
CA PRO A 800 21.07 8.40 34.56
C PRO A 800 21.24 9.40 33.41
N VAL A 801 20.14 10.10 33.11
CA VAL A 801 20.08 11.20 32.14
C VAL A 801 19.93 12.50 32.92
N VAL A 802 20.78 13.47 32.61
CA VAL A 802 20.79 14.80 33.25
C VAL A 802 20.91 15.89 32.19
N GLU A 803 20.35 17.06 32.46
CA GLU A 803 20.30 18.16 31.49
C GLU A 803 21.18 19.34 31.92
N THR A 804 21.49 19.46 33.22
CA THR A 804 22.30 20.55 33.77
C THR A 804 23.65 20.08 34.31
N LEU A 805 24.63 21.00 34.37
CA LEU A 805 25.96 20.73 34.92
C LEU A 805 25.93 20.36 36.41
N ASP A 806 25.03 20.97 37.18
CA ASP A 806 24.90 20.71 38.62
C ASP A 806 24.39 19.29 38.86
N GLU A 807 23.31 18.89 38.19
CA GLU A 807 22.79 17.51 38.22
C GLU A 807 23.85 16.49 37.79
N LEU A 808 24.61 16.81 36.74
CA LEU A 808 25.69 15.96 36.25
C LEU A 808 26.76 15.72 37.31
N THR A 809 27.23 16.79 37.96
CA THR A 809 28.27 16.68 38.99
C THR A 809 27.76 16.03 40.28
N ASP A 810 26.50 16.27 40.68
CA ASP A 810 25.87 15.61 41.83
C ASP A 810 25.70 14.12 41.61
N LYS A 811 25.21 13.73 40.44
CA LYS A 811 25.04 12.31 40.10
C LYS A 811 26.39 11.62 39.92
N LEU A 812 27.38 12.30 39.33
CA LEU A 812 28.76 11.82 39.27
C LEU A 812 29.31 11.54 40.67
N GLU A 813 29.17 12.46 41.62
CA GLU A 813 29.61 12.26 43.01
C GLU A 813 28.97 11.01 43.64
N SER A 814 27.65 10.83 43.46
CA SER A 814 26.93 9.64 43.95
C SER A 814 27.53 8.34 43.38
N ILE A 815 27.86 8.34 42.09
CA ILE A 815 28.44 7.16 41.43
C ILE A 815 29.87 6.90 41.93
N LEU A 816 30.68 7.95 42.08
CA LEU A 816 32.06 7.84 42.57
C LEU A 816 32.11 7.35 44.02
N LYS A 817 31.16 7.76 44.87
CA LYS A 817 30.98 7.23 46.24
C LYS A 817 30.75 5.72 46.26
N ASN A 818 30.04 5.18 45.26
CA ASN A 818 29.84 3.75 45.07
C ASN A 818 31.01 3.05 44.33
N GLY A 819 32.16 3.72 44.19
CA GLY A 819 33.34 3.19 43.51
C GLY A 819 33.18 3.05 41.99
N GLY A 820 32.24 3.77 41.36
CA GLY A 820 31.98 3.66 39.92
C GLY A 820 31.21 2.41 39.52
N LYS A 821 30.64 1.66 40.47
CA LYS A 821 29.84 0.46 40.20
C LYS A 821 28.50 0.83 39.60
N ILE A 822 28.01 -0.07 38.75
CA ILE A 822 26.72 0.08 38.11
C ILE A 822 25.56 -0.01 39.11
N GLU A 823 24.57 0.89 38.99
CA GLU A 823 23.33 0.82 39.78
C GLU A 823 22.46 -0.37 39.35
N SER A 824 21.68 -0.95 40.28
CA SER A 824 20.95 -2.22 40.08
C SER A 824 20.01 -2.19 38.88
N ASP A 825 19.30 -1.08 38.68
CA ASP A 825 18.28 -0.96 37.65
C ASP A 825 18.91 -0.97 36.26
N TYR A 826 20.04 -0.29 36.08
CA TYR A 826 20.79 -0.29 34.82
C TYR A 826 21.45 -1.65 34.55
N ALA A 827 21.91 -2.36 35.59
CA ALA A 827 22.43 -3.72 35.43
C ALA A 827 21.37 -4.69 34.89
N VAL A 828 20.12 -4.57 35.36
CA VAL A 828 18.97 -5.34 34.84
C VAL A 828 18.70 -4.99 33.37
N ARG A 829 18.66 -3.69 33.02
CA ARG A 829 18.47 -3.24 31.63
C ARG A 829 19.53 -3.83 30.70
N ILE A 830 20.82 -3.73 31.06
CA ILE A 830 21.92 -4.31 30.27
C ILE A 830 21.72 -5.81 30.04
N LYS A 831 21.33 -6.57 31.08
CA LYS A 831 21.09 -8.01 30.96
C LYS A 831 19.96 -8.34 29.98
N GLN A 832 18.93 -7.48 29.91
CA GLN A 832 17.80 -7.66 28.99
C GLN A 832 18.12 -7.22 27.56
N THR A 833 19.02 -6.24 27.38
CA THR A 833 19.38 -5.69 26.06
C THR A 833 20.20 -6.66 25.21
N PHE A 834 21.23 -7.29 25.80
CA PHE A 834 22.17 -8.15 25.07
C PHE A 834 21.78 -9.61 25.18
N LYS A 835 21.53 -10.27 24.03
CA LYS A 835 21.33 -11.72 23.99
C LYS A 835 22.61 -12.48 24.34
N TYR A 836 23.75 -11.95 23.88
CA TYR A 836 25.05 -12.57 24.04
C TYR A 836 26.03 -11.53 24.57
N ARG A 837 26.73 -11.88 25.65
CA ARG A 837 27.74 -11.05 26.30
C ARG A 837 28.93 -11.92 26.68
N ASP A 838 29.48 -12.55 25.66
CA ASP A 838 30.54 -13.56 25.71
C ASP A 838 31.62 -13.23 24.65
N THR A 839 32.59 -14.13 24.48
CA THR A 839 33.72 -14.02 23.54
C THR A 839 33.59 -14.92 22.31
N ASP A 840 32.38 -15.32 21.93
CA ASP A 840 32.09 -16.17 20.77
C ASP A 840 31.45 -15.38 19.60
N ASN A 841 31.59 -14.06 19.57
CA ASN A 841 30.93 -13.21 18.56
C ASN A 841 31.52 -13.45 17.16
N CYS A 842 32.86 -13.53 17.01
CA CYS A 842 33.48 -13.83 15.71
C CYS A 842 33.03 -15.19 15.16
N LYS A 843 32.95 -16.21 16.02
CA LYS A 843 32.46 -17.54 15.64
C LYS A 843 31.02 -17.49 15.14
N ARG A 844 30.13 -16.81 15.88
CA ARG A 844 28.71 -16.66 15.49
C ARG A 844 28.54 -15.89 14.18
N VAL A 845 29.36 -14.87 13.93
CA VAL A 845 29.39 -14.15 12.64
C VAL A 845 29.83 -15.08 11.50
N TYR A 846 30.90 -15.86 11.69
CA TYR A 846 31.36 -16.82 10.67
C TYR A 846 30.28 -17.85 10.35
N GLU A 847 29.67 -18.47 11.37
CA GLU A 847 28.60 -19.45 11.22
C GLU A 847 27.38 -18.87 10.49
N ALA A 848 27.01 -17.61 10.78
CA ALA A 848 25.92 -16.92 10.08
C ALA A 848 26.23 -16.71 8.59
N ILE A 849 27.46 -16.28 8.25
CA ILE A 849 27.89 -16.09 6.85
C ILE A 849 27.90 -17.42 6.09
N ILE A 850 28.36 -18.51 6.72
CA ILE A 850 28.35 -19.84 6.09
C ILE A 850 26.92 -20.38 5.94
N ARG A 851 26.04 -20.16 6.93
CA ARG A 851 24.63 -20.57 6.86
C ARG A 851 23.88 -19.85 5.74
N MET A 852 24.24 -18.61 5.43
CA MET A 852 23.63 -17.83 4.34
C MET A 852 23.84 -18.45 2.95
N ASP A 853 24.80 -19.37 2.78
CA ASP A 853 25.03 -20.08 1.51
C ASP A 853 24.38 -21.48 1.46
N LYS A 854 23.55 -21.83 2.46
CA LYS A 854 22.85 -23.11 2.55
C LYS A 854 21.36 -22.95 2.30
N LEU A 855 20.80 -23.84 1.48
CA LEU A 855 19.35 -23.91 1.23
C LEU A 855 18.57 -23.99 2.55
N PRO A 856 17.47 -23.25 2.70
CA PRO A 856 16.57 -23.41 3.84
C PRO A 856 16.06 -24.84 3.90
N THR A 857 16.13 -25.45 5.08
CA THR A 857 15.72 -26.86 5.28
C THR A 857 14.28 -27.00 5.73
N GLU A 858 13.63 -25.93 6.19
CA GLU A 858 12.30 -25.96 6.80
C GLU A 858 11.37 -24.90 6.20
N THR A 859 10.09 -25.24 6.06
CA THR A 859 9.02 -24.32 5.67
C THR A 859 8.67 -23.43 6.86
N ASP A 860 8.66 -22.12 6.66
CA ASP A 860 8.15 -21.18 7.66
C ASP A 860 6.61 -21.18 7.62
N PHE A 861 6.00 -21.96 8.53
CA PHE A 861 4.55 -22.07 8.64
C PHE A 861 3.86 -20.75 9.01
N SER A 862 4.58 -19.76 9.57
CA SER A 862 3.99 -18.43 9.82
C SER A 862 3.65 -17.71 8.52
N ILE A 863 4.48 -17.87 7.48
CA ILE A 863 4.21 -17.34 6.13
C ILE A 863 3.00 -18.05 5.51
N VAL A 864 2.94 -19.38 5.64
CA VAL A 864 1.82 -20.19 5.13
C VAL A 864 0.50 -19.76 5.80
N LYS A 865 0.50 -19.55 7.12
CA LYS A 865 -0.66 -19.06 7.89
C LYS A 865 -1.15 -17.70 7.37
N THR A 866 -0.26 -16.70 7.30
CA THR A 866 -0.62 -15.36 6.81
C THR A 866 -1.17 -15.38 5.39
N MET A 867 -0.55 -16.15 4.50
CA MET A 867 -1.01 -16.30 3.11
C MET A 867 -2.35 -17.06 3.04
N LEU A 868 -2.60 -18.04 3.91
CA LEU A 868 -3.88 -18.75 3.99
C LEU A 868 -5.01 -17.81 4.43
N GLU A 869 -4.79 -17.05 5.51
CA GLU A 869 -5.76 -16.09 6.03
C GLU A 869 -6.13 -15.04 4.97
N SER A 870 -5.13 -14.52 4.25
CA SER A 870 -5.36 -13.60 3.14
C SER A 870 -6.15 -14.23 1.98
N ALA A 871 -5.88 -15.49 1.63
CA ALA A 871 -6.63 -16.22 0.61
C ALA A 871 -8.09 -16.47 1.01
N LEU A 872 -8.34 -16.82 2.28
CA LEU A 872 -9.69 -16.98 2.83
C LEU A 872 -10.47 -15.67 2.80
N ALA A 873 -9.84 -14.56 3.22
CA ALA A 873 -10.45 -13.23 3.17
C ALA A 873 -10.80 -12.81 1.72
N ALA A 874 -9.98 -13.19 0.75
CA ALA A 874 -10.20 -12.94 -0.67
C ALA A 874 -11.11 -13.97 -1.36
N GLN A 875 -11.59 -14.99 -0.66
CA GLN A 875 -12.38 -16.11 -1.21
C GLN A 875 -11.66 -16.86 -2.35
N ASP A 876 -10.32 -16.92 -2.30
CA ASP A 876 -9.48 -17.65 -3.25
C ASP A 876 -9.35 -19.11 -2.81
N TRP A 877 -10.43 -19.87 -2.97
CA TRP A 877 -10.55 -21.24 -2.46
C TRP A 877 -9.48 -22.19 -3.02
N LYS A 878 -9.04 -21.99 -4.27
CA LYS A 878 -7.98 -22.81 -4.88
C LYS A 878 -6.66 -22.68 -4.09
N ASN A 879 -6.21 -21.45 -3.86
CA ASN A 879 -4.96 -21.22 -3.13
C ASN A 879 -5.14 -21.47 -1.63
N ALA A 880 -6.30 -21.15 -1.05
CA ALA A 880 -6.62 -21.48 0.34
C ALA A 880 -6.50 -22.99 0.60
N THR A 881 -7.08 -23.84 -0.26
CA THR A 881 -6.95 -25.29 -0.15
C THR A 881 -5.50 -25.76 -0.25
N SER A 882 -4.75 -25.29 -1.25
CA SER A 882 -3.34 -25.65 -1.43
C SER A 882 -2.47 -25.24 -0.22
N ARG A 883 -2.70 -24.05 0.33
CA ARG A 883 -1.96 -23.52 1.49
C ARG A 883 -2.33 -24.25 2.78
N ALA A 884 -3.62 -24.55 2.98
CA ALA A 884 -4.10 -25.31 4.12
C ALA A 884 -3.56 -26.74 4.12
N GLN A 885 -3.52 -27.42 2.97
CA GLN A 885 -2.90 -28.74 2.84
C GLN A 885 -1.42 -28.73 3.26
N LEU A 886 -0.68 -27.68 2.89
CA LEU A 886 0.70 -27.52 3.37
C LEU A 886 0.74 -27.29 4.88
N LEU A 887 -0.15 -26.44 5.41
CA LEU A 887 -0.21 -26.10 6.84
C LEU A 887 -0.57 -27.30 7.74
N LEU A 888 -1.31 -28.30 7.23
CA LEU A 888 -1.60 -29.55 7.95
C LEU A 888 -0.33 -30.33 8.37
N SER A 889 0.77 -30.17 7.63
CA SER A 889 2.06 -30.79 7.97
C SER A 889 2.77 -30.12 9.16
N SER A 890 2.25 -28.98 9.64
CA SER A 890 2.76 -28.31 10.83
C SER A 890 2.61 -29.20 12.07
N LYS A 891 3.56 -29.11 13.00
CA LYS A 891 3.47 -29.78 14.31
C LYS A 891 2.59 -29.02 15.30
N ASP A 892 2.28 -27.76 15.01
CA ASP A 892 1.48 -26.89 15.85
C ASP A 892 -0.03 -27.18 15.74
N ALA A 893 -0.71 -27.32 16.88
CA ALA A 893 -2.12 -27.72 16.92
C ALA A 893 -3.05 -26.61 16.40
N GLU A 894 -2.72 -25.34 16.64
CA GLU A 894 -3.51 -24.20 16.17
C GLU A 894 -3.46 -24.12 14.63
N ASN A 895 -2.28 -24.30 14.05
CA ASN A 895 -2.09 -24.36 12.60
C ASN A 895 -2.89 -25.51 11.96
N LYS A 896 -2.91 -26.69 12.59
CA LYS A 896 -3.73 -27.81 12.10
C LYS A 896 -5.21 -27.48 12.16
N ALA A 897 -5.69 -26.93 13.27
CA ALA A 897 -7.09 -26.54 13.42
C ALA A 897 -7.51 -25.49 12.38
N LEU A 898 -6.65 -24.48 12.13
CA LEU A 898 -6.87 -23.48 11.09
C LEU A 898 -6.90 -24.11 9.69
N ALA A 899 -5.98 -25.02 9.40
CA ALA A 899 -5.92 -25.72 8.12
C ALA A 899 -7.17 -26.56 7.86
N ILE A 900 -7.62 -27.36 8.84
CA ILE A 900 -8.86 -28.15 8.73
C ILE A 900 -10.06 -27.22 8.54
N THR A 901 -10.16 -26.14 9.33
CA THR A 901 -11.23 -25.14 9.21
C THR A 901 -11.28 -24.52 7.81
N ALA A 902 -10.11 -24.16 7.26
CA ALA A 902 -10.00 -23.60 5.92
C ALA A 902 -10.41 -24.60 4.83
N LEU A 903 -9.99 -25.86 4.94
CA LEU A 903 -10.37 -26.92 4.01
C LEU A 903 -11.88 -27.21 4.05
N CYS A 904 -12.46 -27.32 5.24
CA CYS A 904 -13.92 -27.47 5.40
C CYS A 904 -14.66 -26.29 4.76
N THR A 905 -14.20 -25.07 5.04
CA THR A 905 -14.82 -23.85 4.48
C THR A 905 -14.74 -23.83 2.95
N ALA A 906 -13.57 -24.13 2.39
CA ALA A 906 -13.39 -24.19 0.94
C ALA A 906 -14.30 -25.26 0.31
N ALA A 907 -14.37 -26.45 0.91
CA ALA A 907 -15.24 -27.53 0.45
C ALA A 907 -16.73 -27.14 0.49
N LEU A 908 -17.19 -26.52 1.57
CA LEU A 908 -18.56 -26.00 1.70
C LEU A 908 -18.88 -24.95 0.64
N GLU A 909 -17.96 -24.03 0.35
CA GLU A 909 -18.16 -22.97 -0.66
C GLU A 909 -18.07 -23.50 -2.09
N THR A 910 -17.34 -24.60 -2.33
CA THR A 910 -17.36 -25.33 -3.61
C THR A 910 -18.47 -26.39 -3.70
N SER A 911 -19.36 -26.48 -2.70
CA SER A 911 -20.46 -27.46 -2.62
C SER A 911 -20.01 -28.93 -2.58
N ASP A 912 -18.78 -29.20 -2.14
CA ASP A 912 -18.27 -30.55 -1.87
C ASP A 912 -18.57 -30.95 -0.42
N ILE A 913 -19.82 -31.31 -0.19
CA ILE A 913 -20.38 -31.63 1.13
C ILE A 913 -19.72 -32.88 1.74
N GLN A 914 -19.38 -33.88 0.91
CA GLN A 914 -18.74 -35.10 1.38
C GLN A 914 -17.33 -34.80 1.91
N ALA A 915 -16.53 -34.05 1.14
CA ALA A 915 -15.20 -33.65 1.59
C ALA A 915 -15.26 -32.83 2.90
N ALA A 916 -16.24 -31.93 3.03
CA ALA A 916 -16.46 -31.16 4.26
C ALA A 916 -16.82 -32.08 5.45
N SER A 917 -17.63 -33.11 5.23
CA SER A 917 -17.99 -34.11 6.25
C SER A 917 -16.77 -34.93 6.69
N ASP A 918 -15.98 -35.44 5.75
CA ASP A 918 -14.79 -36.25 6.04
C ASP A 918 -13.75 -35.45 6.85
N LEU A 919 -13.63 -34.15 6.57
CA LEU A 919 -12.72 -33.24 7.28
C LEU A 919 -13.17 -32.93 8.71
N LEU A 920 -14.48 -32.95 9.00
CA LEU A 920 -15.02 -32.74 10.36
C LEU A 920 -14.64 -33.87 11.31
N GLU A 921 -14.49 -35.09 10.79
CA GLU A 921 -14.13 -36.28 11.56
C GLU A 921 -12.63 -36.32 11.91
N GLN A 922 -11.79 -35.51 11.26
CA GLN A 922 -10.36 -35.46 11.55
C GLN A 922 -10.06 -34.93 12.97
N ASP A 923 -9.01 -35.48 13.58
CA ASP A 923 -8.47 -35.03 14.85
C ASP A 923 -7.82 -33.64 14.73
N GLY A 924 -7.98 -32.81 15.76
CA GLY A 924 -7.32 -31.49 15.86
C GLY A 924 -8.26 -30.29 15.93
N LEU A 925 -9.56 -30.48 15.68
CA LEU A 925 -10.58 -29.46 15.95
C LEU A 925 -11.03 -29.52 17.42
N SER A 926 -11.21 -28.35 18.05
CA SER A 926 -11.93 -28.27 19.32
C SER A 926 -13.41 -28.62 19.15
N GLN A 927 -14.08 -29.01 20.24
CA GLN A 927 -15.51 -29.30 20.23
C GLN A 927 -16.33 -28.11 19.68
N THR A 928 -15.95 -26.88 20.04
CA THR A 928 -16.59 -25.66 19.53
C THR A 928 -16.36 -25.47 18.03
N GLN A 929 -15.13 -25.60 17.54
CA GLN A 929 -14.84 -25.46 16.10
C GLN A 929 -15.57 -26.51 15.26
N ARG A 930 -15.60 -27.76 15.73
CA ARG A 930 -16.33 -28.86 15.09
C ARG A 930 -17.82 -28.58 15.05
N ALA A 931 -18.41 -28.13 16.15
CA ALA A 931 -19.82 -27.76 16.20
C ALA A 931 -20.16 -26.58 15.26
N LEU A 932 -19.32 -25.56 15.18
CA LEU A 932 -19.53 -24.44 14.25
C LEU A 932 -19.48 -24.89 12.78
N LEU A 933 -18.45 -25.63 12.38
CA LEU A 933 -18.34 -26.14 11.01
C LEU A 933 -19.46 -27.14 10.68
N ASN A 934 -19.85 -28.00 11.62
CA ASN A 934 -20.97 -28.91 11.48
C ASN A 934 -22.29 -28.14 11.33
N SER A 935 -22.48 -27.02 12.04
CA SER A 935 -23.67 -26.17 11.86
C SER A 935 -23.73 -25.57 10.45
N CYS A 936 -22.60 -25.13 9.90
CA CYS A 936 -22.52 -24.64 8.52
C CYS A 936 -22.90 -25.74 7.51
N LEU A 937 -22.38 -26.95 7.69
CA LEU A 937 -22.69 -28.11 6.87
C LEU A 937 -24.20 -28.43 6.90
N ASN A 938 -24.76 -28.56 8.10
CA ASN A 938 -26.19 -28.85 8.30
C ASN A 938 -27.08 -27.74 7.72
N TYR A 939 -26.70 -26.47 7.89
CA TYR A 939 -27.46 -25.33 7.37
C TYR A 939 -27.48 -25.32 5.83
N ARG A 940 -26.35 -25.61 5.19
CA ARG A 940 -26.26 -25.72 3.71
C ARG A 940 -27.04 -26.92 3.17
N ASN A 941 -27.15 -28.00 3.94
CA ASN A 941 -27.97 -29.17 3.63
C ASN A 941 -29.43 -29.05 4.08
N LEU A 942 -29.85 -27.92 4.64
CA LEU A 942 -31.21 -27.70 5.15
C LEU A 942 -31.64 -28.71 6.23
N GLN A 943 -30.66 -29.28 6.95
CA GLN A 943 -30.86 -30.18 8.07
C GLN A 943 -31.05 -29.37 9.35
N TRP A 944 -32.24 -28.77 9.50
CA TRP A 944 -32.54 -27.81 10.57
C TRP A 944 -32.35 -28.38 11.98
N GLN A 945 -32.68 -29.66 12.20
CA GLN A 945 -32.44 -30.31 13.48
C GLN A 945 -30.94 -30.44 13.79
N GLY A 946 -30.12 -30.78 12.80
CA GLY A 946 -28.66 -30.83 12.95
C GLY A 946 -28.04 -29.46 13.22
N VAL A 947 -28.60 -28.37 12.66
CA VAL A 947 -28.22 -26.99 13.00
C VAL A 947 -28.48 -26.71 14.49
N ILE A 948 -29.66 -27.11 14.99
CA ILE A 948 -30.01 -26.96 16.41
C ILE A 948 -29.06 -27.78 17.28
N ASP A 949 -28.87 -29.06 16.98
CA ASP A 949 -28.03 -29.95 17.79
C ASP A 949 -26.57 -29.46 17.87
N ALA A 950 -26.07 -28.86 16.80
CA ALA A 950 -24.72 -28.30 16.74
C ALA A 950 -24.59 -26.96 17.48
N LEU A 951 -25.57 -26.05 17.37
CA LEU A 951 -25.48 -24.69 17.90
C LEU A 951 -26.11 -24.48 19.27
N GLN A 952 -27.05 -25.33 19.69
CA GLN A 952 -27.71 -25.23 20.98
C GLN A 952 -26.73 -25.27 22.17
N PRO A 953 -25.65 -26.08 22.18
CA PRO A 953 -24.63 -26.01 23.23
C PRO A 953 -23.83 -24.70 23.26
N LEU A 954 -23.99 -23.85 22.23
CA LEU A 954 -23.15 -22.69 21.93
C LEU A 954 -23.97 -21.38 21.78
N LEU A 955 -25.12 -21.28 22.44
CA LEU A 955 -26.13 -20.20 22.34
C LEU A 955 -25.59 -18.75 22.45
N SER A 956 -24.37 -18.54 22.96
CA SER A 956 -23.71 -17.24 23.08
C SER A 956 -22.83 -16.83 21.88
N LEU A 957 -22.74 -17.62 20.82
CA LEU A 957 -21.75 -17.42 19.74
C LEU A 957 -22.28 -16.62 18.54
N ASN A 958 -22.15 -15.29 18.61
CA ASN A 958 -22.30 -14.33 17.51
C ASN A 958 -23.69 -14.25 16.82
N GLU A 959 -23.96 -13.10 16.19
CA GLU A 959 -25.23 -12.78 15.51
C GLU A 959 -25.61 -13.84 14.46
N THR A 960 -24.64 -14.25 13.63
CA THR A 960 -24.87 -15.19 12.52
C THR A 960 -25.45 -16.52 12.99
N HIS A 961 -24.83 -17.16 13.98
CA HIS A 961 -25.30 -18.48 14.44
C HIS A 961 -26.62 -18.38 15.19
N GLN A 962 -26.86 -17.28 15.93
CA GLN A 962 -28.15 -17.04 16.58
C GLN A 962 -29.27 -16.89 15.55
N VAL A 963 -29.03 -16.18 14.45
CA VAL A 963 -30.00 -16.08 13.35
C VAL A 963 -30.24 -17.44 12.69
N TRP A 964 -29.20 -18.25 12.46
CA TRP A 964 -29.38 -19.60 11.91
C TRP A 964 -30.18 -20.51 12.83
N LEU A 965 -29.94 -20.42 14.14
CA LEU A 965 -30.70 -21.17 15.14
C LEU A 965 -32.17 -20.73 15.19
N LEU A 966 -32.42 -19.42 15.12
CA LEU A 966 -33.76 -18.84 15.05
C LEU A 966 -34.50 -19.31 13.77
N GLN A 967 -33.82 -19.32 12.63
CA GLN A 967 -34.35 -19.82 11.37
C GLN A 967 -34.66 -21.31 11.43
N ALA A 968 -33.78 -22.11 12.03
CA ALA A 968 -34.00 -23.54 12.22
C ALA A 968 -35.24 -23.82 13.10
N TYR A 969 -35.39 -23.11 14.22
CA TYR A 969 -36.60 -23.21 15.06
C TYR A 969 -37.87 -22.80 14.31
N ALA A 970 -37.82 -21.72 13.52
CA ALA A 970 -38.96 -21.27 12.74
C ALA A 970 -39.33 -22.25 11.61
N LYS A 971 -38.33 -22.88 10.96
CA LYS A 971 -38.56 -23.90 9.93
C LYS A 971 -39.13 -25.20 10.50
N LEU A 972 -38.87 -25.51 11.78
CA LEU A 972 -39.44 -26.65 12.49
C LEU A 972 -40.69 -26.33 13.32
N GLY A 973 -41.22 -25.10 13.26
CA GLY A 973 -42.42 -24.69 13.99
C GLY A 973 -42.27 -24.62 15.52
N GLN A 974 -41.04 -24.49 16.04
CA GLN A 974 -40.76 -24.46 17.48
C GLN A 974 -40.86 -23.04 18.05
N THR A 975 -42.09 -22.51 18.17
CA THR A 975 -42.35 -21.09 18.52
C THR A 975 -41.73 -20.64 19.84
N ASP A 976 -41.85 -21.43 20.92
CA ASP A 976 -41.32 -21.06 22.23
C ASP A 976 -39.80 -20.97 22.25
N LYS A 977 -39.13 -21.89 21.55
CA LYS A 977 -37.67 -21.87 21.41
C LYS A 977 -37.18 -20.75 20.49
N ALA A 978 -37.92 -20.46 19.41
CA ALA A 978 -37.64 -19.30 18.56
C ALA A 978 -37.73 -17.99 19.35
N ARG A 979 -38.73 -17.84 20.24
CA ARG A 979 -38.86 -16.69 21.13
C ARG A 979 -37.68 -16.58 22.09
N GLN A 980 -37.34 -17.66 22.78
CA GLN A 980 -36.17 -17.69 23.68
C GLN A 980 -34.86 -17.33 22.96
N CYS A 981 -34.67 -17.81 21.73
CA CYS A 981 -33.50 -17.47 20.92
C CYS A 981 -33.49 -15.98 20.53
N ALA A 982 -34.64 -15.43 20.16
CA ALA A 982 -34.77 -14.01 19.85
C ALA A 982 -34.54 -13.11 21.08
N ASP A 983 -35.02 -13.50 22.27
CA ASP A 983 -34.81 -12.75 23.51
C ASP A 983 -33.31 -12.55 23.84
N ILE A 984 -32.46 -13.49 23.42
CA ILE A 984 -31.00 -13.41 23.56
C ILE A 984 -30.37 -12.50 22.47
N LEU A 985 -30.87 -12.58 21.23
CA LEU A 985 -30.33 -11.86 20.08
C LEU A 985 -30.71 -10.37 20.08
N LEU A 986 -31.97 -10.05 20.41
CA LEU A 986 -32.55 -8.70 20.30
C LEU A 986 -31.76 -7.59 21.00
N PRO A 987 -31.17 -7.79 22.20
CA PRO A 987 -30.38 -6.74 22.86
C PRO A 987 -29.08 -6.37 22.13
N THR A 988 -28.61 -7.20 21.20
CA THR A 988 -27.29 -7.06 20.55
C THR A 988 -27.33 -6.48 19.15
N ILE A 989 -28.52 -6.26 18.59
CA ILE A 989 -28.73 -5.83 17.19
C ILE A 989 -29.57 -4.54 17.13
N ASP A 990 -29.39 -3.75 16.07
CA ASP A 990 -30.11 -2.49 15.91
C ASP A 990 -31.60 -2.67 15.59
N GLY A 991 -32.36 -1.57 15.59
CA GLY A 991 -33.82 -1.60 15.42
C GLY A 991 -34.32 -2.19 14.09
N ASN A 992 -33.55 -2.10 13.00
CA ASN A 992 -33.93 -2.72 11.73
C ASN A 992 -33.70 -4.23 11.79
N LYS A 993 -32.53 -4.66 12.28
CA LYS A 993 -32.21 -6.08 12.46
C LYS A 993 -33.13 -6.76 13.48
N ALA A 994 -33.53 -6.05 14.52
CA ALA A 994 -34.51 -6.52 15.50
C ALA A 994 -35.85 -6.86 14.85
N ALA A 995 -36.32 -6.02 13.91
CA ALA A 995 -37.54 -6.31 13.15
C ALA A 995 -37.40 -7.55 12.24
N LEU A 996 -36.21 -7.78 11.68
CA LEU A 996 -35.90 -8.97 10.88
C LEU A 996 -35.90 -10.24 11.73
N ALA A 997 -35.27 -10.21 12.91
CA ALA A 997 -35.29 -11.33 13.86
C ALA A 997 -36.71 -11.63 14.36
N GLN A 998 -37.47 -10.60 14.73
CA GLN A 998 -38.85 -10.76 15.20
C GLN A 998 -39.78 -11.33 14.13
N ALA A 999 -39.53 -11.05 12.85
CA ALA A 999 -40.28 -11.64 11.75
C ALA A 999 -40.11 -13.17 11.70
N TRP A 1000 -38.94 -13.71 12.02
CA TRP A 1000 -38.73 -15.16 12.12
C TRP A 1000 -39.47 -15.80 13.29
N VAL A 1001 -39.61 -15.09 14.42
CA VAL A 1001 -40.46 -15.54 15.55
C VAL A 1001 -41.93 -15.59 15.12
N ASN A 1002 -42.41 -14.57 14.41
CA ASN A 1002 -43.79 -14.55 13.90
C ASN A 1002 -44.01 -15.67 12.87
N ALA A 1003 -43.01 -15.95 12.04
CA ALA A 1003 -43.05 -17.07 11.09
C ALA A 1003 -43.12 -18.43 11.81
N ALA A 1004 -42.40 -18.59 12.93
CA ALA A 1004 -42.47 -19.79 13.78
C ALA A 1004 -43.85 -19.96 14.44
N ALA A 1005 -44.61 -18.87 14.61
CA ALA A 1005 -45.97 -18.86 15.13
C ALA A 1005 -47.06 -18.89 14.02
N GLU A 1006 -46.64 -19.00 12.75
CA GLU A 1006 -47.50 -18.88 11.56
C GLU A 1006 -48.29 -17.56 11.47
N ASP A 1007 -47.85 -16.49 12.14
CA ASP A 1007 -48.41 -15.14 12.03
C ASP A 1007 -47.89 -14.43 10.77
N TRP A 1008 -48.33 -14.90 9.59
CA TRP A 1008 -47.88 -14.40 8.29
C TRP A 1008 -48.21 -12.91 8.06
N TYR A 1009 -49.33 -12.41 8.60
CA TYR A 1009 -49.67 -10.98 8.56
C TYR A 1009 -48.71 -10.15 9.43
N GLY A 1010 -48.32 -10.66 10.59
CA GLY A 1010 -47.28 -10.07 11.43
C GLY A 1010 -45.93 -10.02 10.73
N VAL A 1011 -45.53 -11.08 10.01
CA VAL A 1011 -44.32 -11.10 9.17
C VAL A 1011 -44.39 -9.99 8.11
N ILE A 1012 -45.48 -9.91 7.34
CA ILE A 1012 -45.68 -8.89 6.30
C ILE A 1012 -45.60 -7.49 6.90
N ARG A 1013 -46.25 -7.23 8.04
CA ARG A 1013 -46.26 -5.92 8.70
C ARG A 1013 -44.86 -5.47 9.14
N LEU A 1014 -44.04 -6.39 9.64
CA LEU A 1014 -42.67 -6.09 10.07
C LEU A 1014 -41.75 -5.88 8.86
N LEU A 1015 -41.76 -6.81 7.90
CA LEU A 1015 -40.82 -6.80 6.78
C LEU A 1015 -41.16 -5.77 5.70
N SER A 1016 -42.43 -5.41 5.51
CA SER A 1016 -42.82 -4.34 4.56
C SER A 1016 -42.31 -2.95 4.96
N LYS A 1017 -41.95 -2.77 6.24
CA LYS A 1017 -41.39 -1.52 6.79
C LYS A 1017 -39.88 -1.60 7.01
N ALA A 1018 -39.31 -2.80 7.08
CA ALA A 1018 -37.87 -3.00 7.31
C ALA A 1018 -37.09 -2.79 6.00
N VAL A 1019 -36.10 -1.91 6.02
CA VAL A 1019 -35.26 -1.63 4.85
C VAL A 1019 -33.90 -2.31 5.03
N CYS A 1020 -33.62 -3.33 4.22
CA CYS A 1020 -32.32 -4.00 4.20
C CYS A 1020 -31.51 -3.53 2.99
N LYS A 1021 -30.43 -2.77 3.23
CA LYS A 1021 -29.54 -2.25 2.17
C LYS A 1021 -28.23 -3.03 2.05
N ASP A 1022 -27.82 -3.74 3.10
CA ASP A 1022 -26.61 -4.54 3.09
C ASP A 1022 -26.89 -5.94 2.52
N LYS A 1023 -26.08 -6.35 1.55
CA LYS A 1023 -26.12 -7.69 0.96
C LYS A 1023 -25.89 -8.79 2.00
N LYS A 1024 -25.07 -8.53 3.03
CA LYS A 1024 -24.82 -9.51 4.11
C LYS A 1024 -26.08 -9.78 4.92
N ASP A 1025 -26.77 -8.73 5.34
CA ASP A 1025 -28.01 -8.84 6.11
C ASP A 1025 -29.15 -9.45 5.26
N LEU A 1026 -29.21 -9.13 3.96
CA LEU A 1026 -30.14 -9.79 3.02
C LEU A 1026 -29.91 -11.31 2.95
N GLN A 1027 -28.67 -11.76 2.91
CA GLN A 1027 -28.33 -13.19 2.86
C GLN A 1027 -28.53 -13.89 4.21
N LEU A 1028 -28.21 -13.21 5.31
CA LEU A 1028 -28.29 -13.76 6.66
C LEU A 1028 -29.73 -13.90 7.13
N TYR A 1029 -30.49 -12.79 7.13
CA TYR A 1029 -31.86 -12.77 7.63
C TYR A 1029 -32.90 -13.19 6.59
N GLN A 1030 -32.55 -13.18 5.31
CA GLN A 1030 -33.40 -13.61 4.20
C GLN A 1030 -34.81 -12.97 4.20
N PRO A 1031 -34.94 -11.64 4.42
CA PRO A 1031 -36.24 -11.00 4.57
C PRO A 1031 -37.16 -11.17 3.35
N GLU A 1032 -36.62 -11.08 2.13
CA GLU A 1032 -37.44 -11.19 0.92
C GLU A 1032 -37.91 -12.62 0.67
N LEU A 1033 -37.12 -13.63 1.06
CA LEU A 1033 -37.56 -15.03 1.01
C LEU A 1033 -38.67 -15.30 2.03
N LEU A 1034 -38.49 -14.80 3.25
CA LEU A 1034 -39.50 -14.95 4.31
C LEU A 1034 -40.79 -14.18 3.97
N LEU A 1035 -40.67 -12.99 3.37
CA LEU A 1035 -41.80 -12.19 2.91
C LEU A 1035 -42.52 -12.86 1.73
N SER A 1036 -41.78 -13.47 0.80
CA SER A 1036 -42.36 -14.29 -0.25
C SER A 1036 -43.20 -15.44 0.32
N ARG A 1037 -42.64 -16.16 1.30
CA ARG A 1037 -43.34 -17.24 2.00
C ARG A 1037 -44.62 -16.74 2.68
N ALA A 1038 -44.55 -15.60 3.38
CA ALA A 1038 -45.72 -15.01 4.02
C ALA A 1038 -46.81 -14.60 3.01
N TYR A 1039 -46.42 -13.96 1.90
CA TYR A 1039 -47.37 -13.62 0.83
C TYR A 1039 -47.98 -14.86 0.17
N ARG A 1040 -47.20 -15.91 -0.05
CA ARG A 1040 -47.69 -17.20 -0.56
C ARG A 1040 -48.74 -17.80 0.38
N ASN A 1041 -48.47 -17.82 1.69
CA ASN A 1041 -49.38 -18.36 2.71
C ASN A 1041 -50.64 -17.50 2.93
N THR A 1042 -50.59 -16.21 2.58
CA THR A 1042 -51.78 -15.31 2.58
C THR A 1042 -52.49 -15.21 1.22
N GLY A 1043 -52.06 -15.98 0.21
CA GLY A 1043 -52.67 -16.01 -1.13
C GLY A 1043 -52.28 -14.89 -2.09
N ASN A 1044 -51.29 -14.05 -1.76
CA ASN A 1044 -50.85 -12.93 -2.59
C ASN A 1044 -49.65 -13.30 -3.49
N TYR A 1045 -49.91 -14.13 -4.52
CA TYR A 1045 -48.86 -14.76 -5.31
C TYR A 1045 -48.03 -13.82 -6.19
N GLU A 1046 -48.60 -12.69 -6.63
CA GLU A 1046 -47.89 -11.65 -7.39
C GLU A 1046 -46.81 -10.99 -6.52
N GLN A 1047 -47.17 -10.60 -5.29
CA GLN A 1047 -46.22 -10.01 -4.35
C GLN A 1047 -45.17 -11.02 -3.90
N ALA A 1048 -45.54 -12.29 -3.71
CA ALA A 1048 -44.58 -13.36 -3.43
C ALA A 1048 -43.55 -13.50 -4.57
N HIS A 1049 -44.01 -13.49 -5.83
CA HIS A 1049 -43.12 -13.55 -6.98
C HIS A 1049 -42.18 -12.33 -7.04
N GLN A 1050 -42.69 -11.13 -6.81
CA GLN A 1050 -41.89 -9.90 -6.84
C GLN A 1050 -40.78 -9.91 -5.79
N CYS A 1051 -41.06 -10.46 -4.60
CA CYS A 1051 -40.05 -10.63 -3.54
C CYS A 1051 -38.91 -11.55 -3.98
N LEU A 1052 -39.22 -12.68 -4.61
CA LEU A 1052 -38.20 -13.61 -5.15
C LEU A 1052 -37.38 -12.97 -6.27
N VAL A 1053 -38.02 -12.23 -7.18
CA VAL A 1053 -37.34 -11.48 -8.24
C VAL A 1053 -36.39 -10.42 -7.66
N ASN A 1054 -36.80 -9.72 -6.60
CA ASN A 1054 -35.95 -8.76 -5.94
C ASN A 1054 -34.74 -9.44 -5.29
N PHE A 1055 -34.95 -10.56 -4.60
CA PHE A 1055 -33.87 -11.33 -3.99
C PHE A 1055 -32.86 -11.84 -5.04
N GLU A 1056 -33.34 -12.36 -6.17
CA GLU A 1056 -32.48 -12.84 -7.27
C GLU A 1056 -31.67 -11.73 -7.96
N LYS A 1057 -32.07 -10.45 -7.87
CA LYS A 1057 -31.23 -9.32 -8.33
C LYS A 1057 -29.95 -9.20 -7.50
N HIS A 1058 -29.99 -9.63 -6.25
CA HIS A 1058 -28.89 -9.50 -5.30
C HIS A 1058 -28.10 -10.81 -5.11
N THR A 1059 -28.74 -11.97 -5.31
CA THR A 1059 -28.12 -13.30 -5.13
C THR A 1059 -28.55 -14.27 -6.24
N ARG A 1060 -27.62 -14.69 -7.10
CA ARG A 1060 -27.90 -15.70 -8.14
C ARG A 1060 -27.58 -17.09 -7.64
N GLY A 1061 -28.47 -18.06 -7.89
CA GLY A 1061 -28.22 -19.48 -7.60
C GLY A 1061 -28.27 -19.87 -6.13
N PHE A 1062 -28.84 -19.04 -5.26
CA PHE A 1062 -29.00 -19.34 -3.83
C PHE A 1062 -30.05 -20.44 -3.63
N VAL A 1063 -29.65 -21.56 -3.02
CA VAL A 1063 -30.51 -22.77 -2.88
C VAL A 1063 -31.83 -22.46 -2.16
N PRO A 1064 -31.87 -21.76 -1.01
CA PRO A 1064 -33.15 -21.39 -0.37
C PRO A 1064 -34.09 -20.58 -1.27
N ALA A 1065 -33.55 -19.72 -2.14
CA ALA A 1065 -34.37 -18.93 -3.06
C ALA A 1065 -35.02 -19.81 -4.13
N ARG A 1066 -34.27 -20.78 -4.68
CA ARG A 1066 -34.81 -21.75 -5.65
C ARG A 1066 -35.92 -22.60 -5.07
N ILE A 1067 -35.79 -22.98 -3.80
CA ILE A 1067 -36.82 -23.73 -3.07
C ILE A 1067 -38.09 -22.90 -2.91
N GLU A 1068 -37.98 -21.63 -2.49
CA GLU A 1068 -39.16 -20.76 -2.40
C GLU A 1068 -39.78 -20.47 -3.78
N ILE A 1069 -38.99 -20.43 -4.86
CA ILE A 1069 -39.50 -20.38 -6.25
C ILE A 1069 -40.23 -21.68 -6.60
N ALA A 1070 -39.71 -22.84 -6.19
CA ALA A 1070 -40.36 -24.13 -6.42
C ALA A 1070 -41.72 -24.20 -5.71
N HIS A 1071 -41.77 -23.86 -4.42
CA HIS A 1071 -43.03 -23.79 -3.65
C HIS A 1071 -44.05 -22.84 -4.28
N LEU A 1072 -43.62 -21.66 -4.72
CA LEU A 1072 -44.52 -20.71 -5.38
C LEU A 1072 -44.98 -21.25 -6.75
N ALA A 1073 -44.08 -21.89 -7.51
CA ALA A 1073 -44.42 -22.50 -8.79
C ALA A 1073 -45.44 -23.64 -8.60
N TYR A 1074 -45.24 -24.50 -7.60
CA TYR A 1074 -46.20 -25.54 -7.21
C TYR A 1074 -47.56 -24.95 -6.85
N THR A 1075 -47.58 -23.92 -5.99
CA THR A 1075 -48.82 -23.24 -5.57
C THR A 1075 -49.56 -22.58 -6.74
N LYS A 1076 -48.83 -22.03 -7.72
CA LYS A 1076 -49.38 -21.48 -8.98
C LYS A 1076 -49.64 -22.54 -10.05
N GLN A 1077 -49.52 -23.83 -9.73
CA GLN A 1077 -49.72 -24.97 -10.63
C GLN A 1077 -48.77 -24.99 -11.84
N ASN A 1078 -47.61 -24.33 -11.75
CA ASN A 1078 -46.54 -24.39 -12.73
C ASN A 1078 -45.55 -25.52 -12.39
N TYR A 1079 -46.03 -26.74 -12.54
CA TYR A 1079 -45.32 -27.97 -12.13
C TYR A 1079 -43.97 -28.16 -12.87
N LYS A 1080 -43.88 -27.78 -14.15
CA LYS A 1080 -42.62 -27.86 -14.91
C LYS A 1080 -41.53 -26.97 -14.31
N LYS A 1081 -41.90 -25.76 -13.88
CA LYS A 1081 -40.97 -24.83 -13.22
C LYS A 1081 -40.59 -25.33 -11.82
N CYS A 1082 -41.53 -25.94 -11.09
CA CYS A 1082 -41.24 -26.57 -9.80
C CYS A 1082 -40.13 -27.62 -9.92
N ILE A 1083 -40.28 -28.58 -10.85
CA ILE A 1083 -39.28 -29.63 -11.12
C ILE A 1083 -37.93 -29.03 -11.50
N ASP A 1084 -37.90 -28.09 -12.45
CA ASP A 1084 -36.66 -27.47 -12.92
C ASP A 1084 -35.89 -26.76 -11.80
N GLN A 1085 -36.59 -26.13 -10.84
CA GLN A 1085 -35.93 -25.49 -9.71
C GLN A 1085 -35.41 -26.50 -8.68
N ILE A 1086 -36.19 -27.55 -8.38
CA ILE A 1086 -35.79 -28.60 -7.43
C ILE A 1086 -34.58 -29.39 -7.96
N ASP A 1087 -34.59 -29.78 -9.23
CA ASP A 1087 -33.47 -30.49 -9.86
C ASP A 1087 -32.16 -29.69 -9.79
N LYS A 1088 -32.23 -28.37 -9.96
CA LYS A 1088 -31.09 -27.45 -9.89
C LYS A 1088 -30.54 -27.24 -8.47
N CYS A 1089 -31.27 -27.65 -7.42
CA CYS A 1089 -30.83 -27.48 -6.04
C CYS A 1089 -29.99 -28.64 -5.53
N PHE A 1090 -30.32 -29.86 -5.95
CA PHE A 1090 -29.84 -31.08 -5.29
C PHE A 1090 -29.20 -32.08 -6.26
N ASP A 1091 -28.97 -31.70 -7.52
CA ASP A 1091 -28.41 -32.58 -8.56
C ASP A 1091 -29.13 -33.95 -8.65
N LYS A 1092 -30.45 -33.94 -8.38
CA LYS A 1092 -31.33 -35.11 -8.35
C LYS A 1092 -31.04 -36.13 -7.24
N ASP A 1093 -30.26 -35.76 -6.22
CA ASP A 1093 -30.07 -36.56 -5.02
C ASP A 1093 -31.32 -36.48 -4.12
N LEU A 1094 -32.16 -37.51 -4.22
CA LEU A 1094 -33.44 -37.63 -3.52
C LEU A 1094 -33.28 -37.73 -1.99
N SER A 1095 -32.10 -38.14 -1.49
CA SER A 1095 -31.85 -38.25 -0.05
C SER A 1095 -31.85 -36.90 0.67
N ARG A 1096 -31.73 -35.80 -0.10
CA ARG A 1096 -31.60 -34.43 0.41
C ARG A 1096 -32.92 -33.66 0.46
N PHE A 1097 -34.02 -34.26 0.01
CA PHE A 1097 -35.31 -33.57 -0.06
C PHE A 1097 -36.05 -33.70 1.28
N SER A 1098 -36.69 -32.62 1.74
CA SER A 1098 -37.65 -32.71 2.84
C SER A 1098 -38.93 -33.42 2.37
N THR A 1099 -39.73 -33.96 3.29
CA THR A 1099 -41.03 -34.58 2.97
C THR A 1099 -41.95 -33.65 2.17
N GLU A 1100 -41.93 -32.34 2.47
CA GLU A 1100 -42.69 -31.31 1.74
C GLU A 1100 -42.20 -31.18 0.28
N ILE A 1101 -40.88 -31.05 0.08
CA ILE A 1101 -40.28 -30.92 -1.27
C ILE A 1101 -40.47 -32.22 -2.07
N LEU A 1102 -40.32 -33.39 -1.43
CA LEU A 1102 -40.58 -34.69 -2.03
C LEU A 1102 -42.02 -34.79 -2.55
N LEU A 1103 -43.00 -34.37 -1.75
CA LEU A 1103 -44.40 -34.39 -2.12
C LEU A 1103 -44.68 -33.43 -3.30
N GLU A 1104 -44.21 -32.19 -3.23
CA GLU A 1104 -44.39 -31.21 -4.32
C GLU A 1104 -43.72 -31.67 -5.61
N TYR A 1105 -42.52 -32.25 -5.52
CA TYR A 1105 -41.78 -32.81 -6.65
C TYR A 1105 -42.53 -34.00 -7.27
N ALA A 1106 -42.98 -34.95 -6.45
CA ALA A 1106 -43.72 -36.13 -6.90
C ALA A 1106 -45.05 -35.76 -7.58
N VAL A 1107 -45.82 -34.85 -6.97
CA VAL A 1107 -47.08 -34.34 -7.57
C VAL A 1107 -46.79 -33.58 -8.86
N SER A 1108 -45.70 -32.81 -8.91
CA SER A 1108 -45.31 -32.10 -10.13
C SER A 1108 -44.90 -33.06 -11.26
N LEU A 1109 -44.13 -34.11 -10.94
CA LEU A 1109 -43.76 -35.17 -11.91
C LEU A 1109 -44.99 -35.87 -12.46
N ALA A 1110 -45.95 -36.20 -11.59
CA ALA A 1110 -47.25 -36.73 -11.97
C ALA A 1110 -47.96 -35.77 -12.95
N LYS A 1111 -48.21 -34.52 -12.56
CA LYS A 1111 -48.97 -33.55 -13.36
C LYS A 1111 -48.28 -33.15 -14.68
N THR A 1112 -46.97 -33.35 -14.81
CA THR A 1112 -46.21 -33.08 -16.05
C THR A 1112 -45.98 -34.29 -16.94
N GLY A 1113 -46.39 -35.49 -16.51
CA GLY A 1113 -46.31 -36.70 -17.32
C GLY A 1113 -44.97 -37.45 -17.26
N GLN A 1114 -44.13 -37.20 -16.25
CA GLN A 1114 -42.80 -37.81 -16.09
C GLN A 1114 -42.83 -39.10 -15.27
N PHE A 1115 -43.52 -40.12 -15.80
CA PHE A 1115 -43.92 -41.30 -15.02
C PHE A 1115 -42.78 -42.25 -14.64
N GLU A 1116 -41.79 -42.42 -15.51
CA GLU A 1116 -40.65 -43.30 -15.19
C GLU A 1116 -39.85 -42.77 -13.99
N VAL A 1117 -39.66 -41.45 -13.94
CA VAL A 1117 -38.96 -40.78 -12.82
C VAL A 1117 -39.82 -40.83 -11.55
N LEU A 1118 -41.13 -40.64 -11.68
CA LEU A 1118 -42.05 -40.77 -10.55
C LEU A 1118 -42.07 -42.21 -10.00
N LYS A 1119 -42.05 -43.22 -10.87
CA LYS A 1119 -42.01 -44.63 -10.48
C LYS A 1119 -40.73 -44.98 -9.72
N GLN A 1120 -39.58 -44.54 -10.23
CA GLN A 1120 -38.29 -44.70 -9.55
C GLN A 1120 -38.28 -44.00 -8.19
N LEU A 1121 -38.82 -42.79 -8.10
CA LEU A 1121 -38.97 -42.06 -6.83
C LEU A 1121 -39.84 -42.84 -5.85
N MET A 1122 -40.97 -43.38 -6.31
CA MET A 1122 -41.90 -44.16 -5.52
C MET A 1122 -41.30 -45.49 -5.00
N GLU A 1123 -40.44 -46.14 -5.78
CA GLU A 1123 -39.74 -47.37 -5.38
C GLU A 1123 -38.55 -47.12 -4.43
N SER A 1124 -38.16 -45.85 -4.23
CA SER A 1124 -37.09 -45.47 -3.31
C SER A 1124 -37.55 -45.42 -1.85
N THR A 1125 -36.61 -45.54 -0.91
CA THR A 1125 -36.87 -45.39 0.53
C THR A 1125 -37.46 -44.02 0.88
N ALA A 1126 -37.08 -42.96 0.17
CA ALA A 1126 -37.64 -41.61 0.33
C ALA A 1126 -39.08 -41.49 -0.20
N GLY A 1127 -39.45 -42.26 -1.23
CA GLY A 1127 -40.79 -42.29 -1.80
C GLY A 1127 -41.84 -42.91 -0.87
N ALA A 1128 -41.45 -43.89 -0.05
CA ALA A 1128 -42.34 -44.59 0.88
C ALA A 1128 -43.02 -43.65 1.92
N GLU A 1129 -42.38 -42.53 2.28
CA GLU A 1129 -42.93 -41.57 3.24
C GLU A 1129 -44.07 -40.73 2.66
N ILE A 1130 -44.00 -40.38 1.36
CA ILE A 1130 -44.95 -39.47 0.72
C ILE A 1130 -46.19 -40.17 0.14
N PHE A 1131 -46.19 -41.50 0.08
CA PHE A 1131 -47.36 -42.29 -0.37
C PHE A 1131 -48.58 -42.18 0.54
N LYS A 1132 -48.43 -41.59 1.72
CA LYS A 1132 -49.49 -41.41 2.71
C LYS A 1132 -50.32 -40.16 2.47
N PHE A 1133 -50.00 -39.34 1.46
CA PHE A 1133 -50.66 -38.07 1.19
C PHE A 1133 -51.74 -38.19 0.09
N PRO A 1134 -52.99 -37.76 0.35
CA PRO A 1134 -54.11 -37.81 -0.60
C PRO A 1134 -53.83 -37.13 -1.96
N GLU A 1135 -53.03 -36.06 -1.97
CA GLU A 1135 -52.73 -35.24 -3.14
C GLU A 1135 -51.96 -36.02 -4.21
N LEU A 1136 -51.02 -36.86 -3.77
CA LEU A 1136 -50.25 -37.72 -4.66
C LEU A 1136 -51.11 -38.86 -5.21
N VAL A 1137 -51.95 -39.45 -4.35
CA VAL A 1137 -52.92 -40.51 -4.72
C VAL A 1137 -53.89 -39.99 -5.79
N SER A 1138 -54.47 -38.81 -5.58
CA SER A 1138 -55.38 -38.16 -6.53
C SER A 1138 -54.67 -37.83 -7.85
N ALA A 1139 -53.48 -37.22 -7.80
CA ALA A 1139 -52.72 -36.89 -9.00
C ALA A 1139 -52.37 -38.14 -9.82
N TYR A 1140 -51.88 -39.20 -9.17
CA TYR A 1140 -51.47 -40.45 -9.82
C TYR A 1140 -52.66 -41.19 -10.46
N THR A 1141 -53.79 -41.26 -9.76
CA THR A 1141 -55.00 -41.95 -10.27
C THR A 1141 -55.68 -41.21 -11.42
N GLU A 1142 -55.75 -39.88 -11.39
CA GLU A 1142 -56.23 -39.06 -12.52
C GLU A 1142 -55.43 -39.31 -13.81
N ILE A 1143 -54.12 -39.52 -13.68
CA ILE A 1143 -53.23 -39.78 -14.80
C ILE A 1143 -53.47 -41.16 -15.39
N LEU A 1144 -53.57 -42.19 -14.55
CA LEU A 1144 -53.89 -43.54 -15.00
C LEU A 1144 -55.22 -43.53 -15.77
N ALA A 1145 -56.19 -42.73 -15.30
CA ALA A 1145 -57.48 -42.56 -15.97
C ALA A 1145 -57.32 -41.86 -17.33
N LYS A 1146 -56.54 -40.79 -17.42
CA LYS A 1146 -56.24 -40.08 -18.67
C LYS A 1146 -55.56 -40.99 -19.71
N ASN A 1147 -54.68 -41.88 -19.25
CA ASN A 1147 -53.99 -42.87 -20.09
C ASN A 1147 -54.84 -44.11 -20.39
N LYS A 1148 -56.11 -44.14 -19.96
CA LYS A 1148 -57.04 -45.27 -20.09
C LYS A 1148 -56.52 -46.58 -19.46
N ASN A 1149 -55.61 -46.50 -18.48
CA ASN A 1149 -55.11 -47.65 -17.74
C ASN A 1149 -56.04 -47.99 -16.58
N TRP A 1150 -57.22 -48.52 -16.91
CA TRP A 1150 -58.28 -48.78 -15.94
C TRP A 1150 -57.91 -49.88 -14.95
N TYR A 1151 -57.25 -50.94 -15.40
CA TYR A 1151 -56.76 -52.02 -14.52
C TYR A 1151 -55.69 -51.53 -13.55
N GLY A 1152 -54.81 -50.60 -13.96
CA GLY A 1152 -53.83 -49.99 -13.08
C GLY A 1152 -54.44 -49.15 -11.96
N ILE A 1153 -55.61 -48.52 -12.20
CA ILE A 1153 -56.34 -47.81 -11.14
C ILE A 1153 -56.90 -48.80 -10.11
N LEU A 1154 -57.44 -49.95 -10.56
CA LEU A 1154 -57.97 -50.98 -9.68
C LEU A 1154 -56.86 -51.59 -8.80
N ASP A 1155 -55.74 -51.97 -9.40
CA ASP A 1155 -54.59 -52.54 -8.71
C ASP A 1155 -54.00 -51.56 -7.69
N TYR A 1156 -53.86 -50.29 -8.07
CA TYR A 1156 -53.40 -49.26 -7.16
C TYR A 1156 -54.38 -49.03 -6.00
N ALA A 1157 -55.69 -48.97 -6.28
CA ALA A 1157 -56.71 -48.74 -5.26
C ALA A 1157 -56.84 -49.89 -4.25
N GLN A 1158 -56.61 -51.15 -4.65
CA GLN A 1158 -56.63 -52.30 -3.74
C GLN A 1158 -55.56 -52.23 -2.65
N ASN A 1159 -54.45 -51.56 -2.94
CA ASN A 1159 -53.30 -51.45 -2.04
C ASN A 1159 -53.31 -50.14 -1.22
N LEU A 1160 -54.33 -49.28 -1.37
CA LEU A 1160 -54.44 -48.03 -0.62
C LEU A 1160 -55.08 -48.24 0.76
N PRO A 1161 -54.59 -47.55 1.82
CA PRO A 1161 -55.29 -47.46 3.09
C PRO A 1161 -56.70 -46.88 2.90
N GLU A 1162 -57.67 -47.38 3.67
CA GLU A 1162 -59.09 -46.96 3.59
C GLU A 1162 -59.25 -45.43 3.75
N SER A 1163 -58.42 -44.80 4.58
CA SER A 1163 -58.40 -43.35 4.78
C SER A 1163 -58.05 -42.54 3.53
N LEU A 1164 -57.36 -43.14 2.56
CA LEU A 1164 -56.93 -42.49 1.31
C LEU A 1164 -57.77 -42.88 0.10
N LEU A 1165 -58.61 -43.91 0.24
CA LEU A 1165 -59.44 -44.42 -0.86
C LEU A 1165 -60.35 -43.31 -1.43
N ASN A 1166 -60.87 -42.44 -0.55
CA ASN A 1166 -61.67 -41.26 -0.91
C ASN A 1166 -61.01 -40.37 -1.97
N ALA A 1167 -59.67 -40.22 -1.94
CA ALA A 1167 -58.93 -39.39 -2.90
C ALA A 1167 -58.86 -39.99 -4.31
N ALA A 1168 -59.08 -41.30 -4.44
CA ALA A 1168 -59.07 -42.06 -5.69
C ALA A 1168 -60.47 -42.45 -6.20
N MET A 1169 -61.54 -42.16 -5.44
CA MET A 1169 -62.88 -42.71 -5.70
C MET A 1169 -63.46 -42.36 -7.06
N TYR A 1170 -63.29 -41.11 -7.52
CA TYR A 1170 -63.81 -40.71 -8.83
C TYR A 1170 -63.12 -41.44 -10.00
N PRO A 1171 -61.77 -41.44 -10.11
CA PRO A 1171 -61.05 -42.27 -11.08
C PRO A 1171 -61.37 -43.76 -10.97
N LEU A 1172 -61.56 -44.28 -9.75
CA LEU A 1172 -61.91 -45.67 -9.50
C LEU A 1172 -63.29 -46.02 -10.05
N MET A 1173 -64.30 -45.19 -9.80
CA MET A 1173 -65.63 -45.34 -10.38
C MET A 1173 -65.59 -45.26 -11.91
N LEU A 1174 -64.84 -44.32 -12.46
CA LEU A 1174 -64.67 -44.20 -13.91
C LEU A 1174 -64.00 -45.44 -14.51
N ALA A 1175 -63.03 -46.04 -13.83
CA ALA A 1175 -62.38 -47.28 -14.25
C ALA A 1175 -63.37 -48.46 -14.26
N HIS A 1176 -64.14 -48.64 -13.20
CA HIS A 1176 -65.19 -49.67 -13.13
C HIS A 1176 -66.24 -49.48 -14.22
N TYR A 1177 -66.70 -48.24 -14.48
CA TYR A 1177 -67.62 -47.92 -15.57
C TYR A 1177 -67.06 -48.34 -16.94
N ARG A 1178 -65.82 -47.95 -17.24
CA ARG A 1178 -65.16 -48.24 -18.52
C ARG A 1178 -64.85 -49.72 -18.72
N LEU A 1179 -64.74 -50.49 -17.65
CA LEU A 1179 -64.57 -51.93 -17.66
C LEU A 1179 -65.91 -52.69 -17.65
N GLY A 1180 -67.05 -51.99 -17.70
CA GLY A 1180 -68.39 -52.59 -17.80
C GLY A 1180 -69.00 -53.01 -16.45
N ASN A 1181 -68.41 -52.63 -15.32
CA ASN A 1181 -68.94 -52.93 -13.99
C ASN A 1181 -69.79 -51.75 -13.48
N THR A 1182 -71.02 -51.67 -13.97
CA THR A 1182 -71.98 -50.59 -13.65
C THR A 1182 -72.50 -50.68 -12.21
N GLU A 1183 -72.61 -51.88 -11.65
CA GLU A 1183 -73.08 -52.12 -10.28
C GLU A 1183 -72.17 -51.45 -9.24
N TYR A 1184 -70.85 -51.53 -9.42
CA TYR A 1184 -69.89 -50.89 -8.52
C TYR A 1184 -70.07 -49.37 -8.48
N VAL A 1185 -70.28 -48.75 -9.65
CA VAL A 1185 -70.48 -47.30 -9.78
C VAL A 1185 -71.79 -46.89 -9.12
N TYR A 1186 -72.86 -47.64 -9.35
CA TYR A 1186 -74.17 -47.37 -8.75
C TYR A 1186 -74.13 -47.54 -7.22
N LYS A 1187 -73.44 -48.54 -6.69
CA LYS A 1187 -73.35 -48.75 -5.23
C LYS A 1187 -72.53 -47.68 -4.51
N HIS A 1188 -71.51 -47.11 -5.16
CA HIS A 1188 -70.56 -46.19 -4.53
C HIS A 1188 -70.66 -44.75 -5.02
N HIS A 1189 -71.65 -44.42 -5.86
CA HIS A 1189 -71.88 -43.04 -6.26
C HIS A 1189 -72.32 -42.17 -5.08
N ARG A 1190 -71.94 -40.89 -5.13
CA ARG A 1190 -72.62 -39.83 -4.37
C ARG A 1190 -73.48 -39.02 -5.31
N MET A 1191 -74.45 -38.28 -4.76
CA MET A 1191 -75.17 -37.30 -5.56
C MET A 1191 -74.18 -36.31 -6.18
N PRO A 1192 -74.15 -36.19 -7.52
CA PRO A 1192 -73.26 -35.23 -8.15
C PRO A 1192 -73.69 -33.81 -7.78
N THR A 1193 -72.71 -32.91 -7.73
CA THR A 1193 -72.86 -31.50 -7.39
C THR A 1193 -72.35 -30.63 -8.54
N ALA A 1194 -72.70 -29.35 -8.56
CA ALA A 1194 -72.25 -28.44 -9.63
C ALA A 1194 -70.72 -28.28 -9.72
N LYS A 1195 -69.95 -28.82 -8.77
CA LYS A 1195 -68.48 -28.85 -8.79
C LYS A 1195 -67.91 -30.09 -9.48
N ASP A 1196 -68.72 -31.10 -9.76
CA ASP A 1196 -68.29 -32.37 -10.33
C ASP A 1196 -68.22 -32.32 -11.85
N ALA A 1197 -67.21 -32.95 -12.45
CA ALA A 1197 -67.01 -32.94 -13.91
C ALA A 1197 -68.23 -33.52 -14.66
N TYR A 1198 -68.46 -33.04 -15.88
CA TYR A 1198 -69.57 -33.49 -16.75
C TYR A 1198 -69.58 -35.03 -16.88
N GLU A 1199 -68.41 -35.65 -16.99
CA GLU A 1199 -68.24 -37.09 -17.11
C GLU A 1199 -68.71 -37.84 -15.85
N TYR A 1200 -68.57 -37.25 -14.65
CA TYR A 1200 -69.12 -37.86 -13.43
C TYR A 1200 -70.64 -37.86 -13.46
N TRP A 1201 -71.24 -36.74 -13.86
CA TRP A 1201 -72.69 -36.64 -14.04
C TRP A 1201 -73.19 -37.64 -15.09
N GLU A 1202 -72.45 -37.81 -16.18
CA GLU A 1202 -72.78 -38.73 -17.27
C GLU A 1202 -72.73 -40.20 -16.82
N ILE A 1203 -71.63 -40.65 -16.19
CA ILE A 1203 -71.54 -42.04 -15.74
C ILE A 1203 -72.59 -42.38 -14.68
N VAL A 1204 -72.92 -41.44 -13.79
CA VAL A 1204 -73.98 -41.65 -12.79
C VAL A 1204 -75.35 -41.71 -13.46
N ALA A 1205 -75.63 -40.85 -14.45
CA ALA A 1205 -76.88 -40.89 -15.20
C ALA A 1205 -77.05 -42.19 -16.00
N GLU A 1206 -75.99 -42.64 -16.67
CA GLU A 1206 -76.02 -43.84 -17.52
C GLU A 1206 -76.09 -45.13 -16.71
N THR A 1207 -75.35 -45.20 -15.59
CA THR A 1207 -75.46 -46.36 -14.68
C THR A 1207 -76.80 -46.39 -13.94
N ALA A 1208 -77.35 -45.23 -13.53
CA ALA A 1208 -78.69 -45.16 -12.96
C ALA A 1208 -79.77 -45.65 -13.94
N LEU A 1209 -79.64 -45.35 -15.25
CA LEU A 1209 -80.52 -45.91 -16.27
C LEU A 1209 -80.39 -47.43 -16.40
N PHE A 1210 -79.16 -47.93 -16.41
CA PHE A 1210 -78.88 -49.36 -16.56
C PHE A 1210 -79.47 -50.17 -15.40
N GLU A 1211 -79.39 -49.64 -14.17
CA GLU A 1211 -79.94 -50.25 -12.96
C GLU A 1211 -81.45 -49.94 -12.73
N GLY A 1212 -82.08 -49.18 -13.63
CA GLY A 1212 -83.52 -48.88 -13.60
C GLY A 1212 -83.96 -47.70 -12.72
N ASP A 1213 -83.05 -46.92 -12.13
CA ASP A 1213 -83.36 -45.68 -11.41
C ASP A 1213 -83.54 -44.49 -12.38
N VAL A 1214 -84.69 -44.48 -13.03
CA VAL A 1214 -85.08 -43.42 -13.96
C VAL A 1214 -85.18 -42.05 -13.27
N LYS A 1215 -85.45 -41.98 -11.96
CA LYS A 1215 -85.59 -40.69 -11.26
C LYS A 1215 -84.22 -40.01 -11.13
N LEU A 1216 -83.20 -40.77 -10.74
CA LEU A 1216 -81.83 -40.30 -10.65
C LEU A 1216 -81.28 -39.89 -12.02
N ALA A 1217 -81.47 -40.72 -13.04
CA ALA A 1217 -81.05 -40.39 -14.40
C ALA A 1217 -81.69 -39.10 -14.92
N VAL A 1218 -83.00 -38.92 -14.73
CA VAL A 1218 -83.71 -37.68 -15.10
C VAL A 1218 -83.17 -36.48 -14.34
N HIS A 1219 -82.86 -36.63 -13.05
CA HIS A 1219 -82.25 -35.55 -12.27
C HIS A 1219 -80.88 -35.16 -12.84
N CYS A 1220 -80.01 -36.14 -13.09
CA CYS A 1220 -78.67 -35.91 -13.63
C CYS A 1220 -78.73 -35.25 -15.00
N TYR A 1221 -79.52 -35.75 -15.96
CA TYR A 1221 -79.62 -35.12 -17.29
C TYR A 1221 -80.21 -33.71 -17.24
N LYS A 1222 -81.18 -33.44 -16.35
CA LYS A 1222 -81.70 -32.06 -16.13
C LYS A 1222 -80.61 -31.12 -15.62
N GLN A 1223 -79.84 -31.55 -14.63
CA GLN A 1223 -78.76 -30.74 -14.06
C GLN A 1223 -77.61 -30.57 -15.05
N MET A 1224 -77.24 -31.61 -15.81
CA MET A 1224 -76.22 -31.51 -16.87
C MET A 1224 -76.58 -30.48 -17.93
N ILE A 1225 -77.85 -30.42 -18.37
CA ILE A 1225 -78.32 -29.41 -19.33
C ILE A 1225 -78.26 -27.99 -18.76
N ALA A 1226 -78.51 -27.84 -17.45
CA ALA A 1226 -78.51 -26.55 -16.76
C ALA A 1226 -77.10 -26.04 -16.45
N ILE A 1227 -76.22 -26.93 -15.99
CA ILE A 1227 -74.89 -26.61 -15.48
C ILE A 1227 -73.85 -26.61 -16.61
N TYR A 1228 -73.97 -27.51 -17.59
CA TYR A 1228 -73.00 -27.71 -18.68
C TYR A 1228 -73.67 -27.58 -20.07
N PRO A 1229 -74.23 -26.41 -20.42
CA PRO A 1229 -74.97 -26.23 -21.67
C PRO A 1229 -74.11 -26.44 -22.93
N GLU A 1230 -72.79 -26.31 -22.83
CA GLU A 1230 -71.84 -26.46 -23.94
C GLU A 1230 -71.46 -27.90 -24.30
N TYR A 1231 -71.66 -28.90 -23.43
CA TYR A 1231 -71.05 -30.24 -23.61
C TYR A 1231 -71.86 -31.26 -24.40
N SER A 1232 -73.21 -31.14 -24.51
CA SER A 1232 -74.08 -31.89 -25.44
C SER A 1232 -75.59 -31.63 -25.18
N LYS A 1233 -76.02 -30.36 -25.21
CA LYS A 1233 -77.40 -29.98 -24.87
C LYS A 1233 -78.47 -30.74 -25.66
N GLN A 1234 -78.25 -30.95 -26.96
CA GLN A 1234 -79.24 -31.59 -27.83
C GLN A 1234 -79.35 -33.10 -27.59
N ALA A 1235 -78.22 -33.80 -27.39
CA ALA A 1235 -78.22 -35.24 -27.09
C ALA A 1235 -78.78 -35.56 -25.70
N ASN A 1236 -78.41 -34.77 -24.68
CA ASN A 1236 -78.95 -34.93 -23.33
C ASN A 1236 -80.42 -34.52 -23.26
N LEU A 1237 -80.85 -33.51 -24.04
CA LEU A 1237 -82.26 -33.16 -24.16
C LEU A 1237 -83.05 -34.28 -24.85
N ILE A 1238 -82.50 -34.92 -25.89
CA ILE A 1238 -83.12 -36.10 -26.52
C ILE A 1238 -83.24 -37.25 -25.50
N LYS A 1239 -82.15 -37.62 -24.80
CA LYS A 1239 -82.18 -38.66 -23.76
C LYS A 1239 -83.20 -38.31 -22.66
N LEU A 1240 -83.23 -37.06 -22.21
CA LEU A 1240 -84.20 -36.59 -21.21
C LEU A 1240 -85.64 -36.63 -21.72
N LEU A 1241 -85.88 -36.24 -22.98
CA LEU A 1241 -87.21 -36.27 -23.61
C LEU A 1241 -87.69 -37.71 -23.82
N ASP A 1242 -86.83 -38.63 -24.26
CA ASP A 1242 -87.14 -40.07 -24.37
C ASP A 1242 -87.54 -40.67 -23.02
N LEU A 1243 -86.82 -40.32 -21.95
CA LEU A 1243 -87.12 -40.79 -20.59
C LEU A 1243 -88.41 -40.20 -20.02
N ILE A 1244 -88.80 -39.00 -20.47
CA ILE A 1244 -90.06 -38.35 -20.08
C ILE A 1244 -91.23 -38.89 -20.94
N GLN A 1245 -91.02 -39.16 -22.23
CA GLN A 1245 -92.04 -39.68 -23.17
C GLN A 1245 -92.35 -41.17 -22.96
N ASN A 1246 -91.36 -42.01 -22.64
CA ASN A 1246 -91.57 -43.43 -22.28
C ASN A 1246 -92.15 -43.66 -20.87
N LYS A 1247 -92.64 -42.60 -20.20
CA LYS A 1247 -93.46 -42.69 -18.97
C LYS A 1247 -94.95 -42.37 -19.20
N VAL A 1248 -95.37 -42.26 -20.46
CA VAL A 1248 -96.79 -42.23 -20.84
C VAL A 1248 -97.25 -43.59 -21.41
N HIS A 1249 -96.41 -44.63 -21.32
CA HIS A 1249 -96.84 -46.03 -21.46
C HIS A 1249 -96.37 -46.90 -20.32
#